data_AF-A0AAW2I9M5-F1
#
_entry.id   AF-A0AAW2I9M5-F1
#
_cell.length_a   1.000
_cell.length_b   1.000
_cell.length_c   1.000
_cell.angle_alpha   90.00
_cell.angle_beta   90.00
_cell.angle_gamma   90.00
#
_symmetry.space_group_name_H-M   'P 1'
#
loop_
_entity.id
_entity.type
_entity.pdbx_description
1 polymer ?
#
loop_
_entity_poly.entity_id
_entity_poly.type
_entity_poly.pdbx_seq_one_letter_code
_entity_poly.pdbx_strand_id
1 'polypeptide(L)'
;MAIDTSNQLLEHLHVLSQEALDHADLTVLTGTLGAAALIKNTLWCYNEQVDVKGSSSLHAGYKQYQEMSEALAERLLDLHCRLLSLYVMQDADSLSWDHPHPFFEGERGSFVVQMWWLYMQGTRQDLWNSVPPKTAQRVLAGMLNESLTILASRYNQAEPSPARSLLLITDISNVLMCVNELLPSICNDASELLGLNGGSKILRDIHSKCHQLLICFVLRGCPLSTLFKVFRLGLENVVAFEDRCESFAPWMFLVAPELVGSTADCISDLSDGHAIMLELKVLAAQPQPSYPLLLNILTMRDFKVATLLLQKMIPLLEKEEVKSSIVGAAGNIKCNGFLCSGGGDCKNIDDSAYDAVHALTVVMINVCSVEDISRLFLPAIEKSGPSWASCLDRHQVWNLNRPPWLAAILAYLEPPLIPLVHTIIRAANAGETVEQTIALTLAGLLKMADVLPPQIFKVAFVLQEDIPADVKPLGKSVLMQMLISVVYELLTKSKEDSATALAEALCHLRVPPNVIDQLEDSAEEYIEDTELALVSDITVSRILFTQVGRRALKSAYHCVIQNQEWLLSMLIPGYVPSTSSNSLLHKMFHIGKKPFDQVLSGEWKPDYLSILERPLSLSRETAWLNLSKRPDFMGHSSTVSKHDRAVVENISSMFLNAE
;
A
#
# COMPACT_ATOMS: atom_id res chain seq x y z
N MET A 1 -36.81 0.50 -16.76
CA MET A 1 -36.18 -0.77 -16.34
C MET A 1 -35.06 -0.54 -15.32
N ALA A 2 -33.90 0.02 -15.68
CA ALA A 2 -32.80 0.22 -14.71
C ALA A 2 -33.21 1.08 -13.49
N ILE A 3 -33.95 2.17 -13.71
CA ILE A 3 -34.50 3.02 -12.65
C ILE A 3 -35.53 2.26 -11.78
N ASP A 4 -36.43 1.50 -12.40
CA ASP A 4 -37.48 0.76 -11.68
C ASP A 4 -36.86 -0.35 -10.80
N THR A 5 -35.88 -1.08 -11.33
CA THR A 5 -35.12 -2.09 -10.58
C THR A 5 -34.33 -1.46 -9.44
N SER A 6 -33.71 -0.30 -9.67
CA SER A 6 -33.04 0.49 -8.64
C SER A 6 -34.01 0.85 -7.50
N ASN A 7 -35.20 1.35 -7.81
CA ASN A 7 -36.17 1.73 -6.77
C ASN A 7 -36.67 0.52 -5.96
N GLN A 8 -36.93 -0.62 -6.60
CA GLN A 8 -37.32 -1.86 -5.90
C GLN A 8 -36.21 -2.37 -4.98
N LEU A 9 -34.95 -2.33 -5.42
CA LEU A 9 -33.82 -2.71 -4.60
C LEU A 9 -33.62 -1.76 -3.41
N LEU A 10 -33.89 -0.47 -3.59
CA LEU A 10 -33.80 0.53 -2.53
C LEU A 10 -34.84 0.24 -1.43
N GLU A 11 -36.09 -0.03 -1.80
CA GLU A 11 -37.14 -0.44 -0.86
C GLU A 11 -36.76 -1.71 -0.11
N HIS A 12 -36.25 -2.73 -0.81
CA HIS A 12 -35.82 -3.96 -0.18
C HIS A 12 -34.65 -3.76 0.81
N LEU A 13 -33.64 -2.97 0.42
CA LEU A 13 -32.53 -2.65 1.29
C LEU A 13 -32.97 -1.81 2.51
N HIS A 14 -33.97 -0.95 2.37
CA HIS A 14 -34.55 -0.24 3.51
C HIS A 14 -35.16 -1.19 4.53
N VAL A 15 -35.96 -2.17 4.09
CA VAL A 15 -36.54 -3.20 4.97
C VAL A 15 -35.43 -3.99 5.67
N LEU A 16 -34.45 -4.49 4.92
CA LEU A 16 -33.32 -5.24 5.49
C LEU A 16 -32.50 -4.41 6.47
N SER A 17 -32.29 -3.13 6.19
CA SER A 17 -31.57 -2.24 7.11
C SER A 17 -32.31 -2.05 8.43
N GLN A 18 -33.64 -1.97 8.39
CA GLN A 18 -34.46 -1.83 9.58
C GLN A 18 -34.45 -3.11 10.42
N GLU A 19 -34.64 -4.27 9.79
CA GLU A 19 -34.54 -5.57 10.46
C GLU A 19 -33.16 -5.80 11.08
N ALA A 20 -32.09 -5.45 10.36
CA ALA A 20 -30.72 -5.58 10.87
C ALA A 20 -30.47 -4.70 12.10
N LEU A 21 -31.04 -3.49 12.14
CA LEU A 21 -30.91 -2.60 13.30
C LEU A 21 -31.77 -3.06 14.48
N ASP A 22 -32.99 -3.54 14.23
CA ASP A 22 -33.89 -4.04 15.28
C ASP A 22 -33.32 -5.29 15.97
N HIS A 23 -32.60 -6.13 15.23
CA HIS A 23 -31.97 -7.35 15.75
C HIS A 23 -30.47 -7.22 16.05
N ALA A 24 -29.87 -6.04 15.81
CA ALA A 24 -28.44 -5.79 15.90
C ALA A 24 -27.59 -6.82 15.11
N ASP A 25 -28.07 -7.25 13.94
CA ASP A 25 -27.38 -8.21 13.07
C ASP A 25 -26.32 -7.51 12.22
N LEU A 26 -25.08 -7.55 12.68
CA LEU A 26 -23.92 -6.98 12.01
C LEU A 26 -23.66 -7.59 10.62
N THR A 27 -24.00 -8.86 10.42
CA THR A 27 -23.73 -9.55 9.14
C THR A 27 -24.67 -9.02 8.07
N VAL A 28 -25.95 -8.89 8.41
CA VAL A 28 -26.95 -8.31 7.50
C VAL A 28 -26.68 -6.81 7.30
N LEU A 29 -26.28 -6.07 8.34
CA LEU A 29 -25.95 -4.65 8.22
C LEU A 29 -24.73 -4.39 7.32
N THR A 30 -23.67 -5.19 7.45
CA THR A 30 -22.48 -5.08 6.57
C THR A 30 -22.80 -5.49 5.14
N GLY A 31 -23.59 -6.55 4.94
CA GLY A 31 -24.05 -6.98 3.62
C GLY A 31 -24.93 -5.96 2.92
N THR A 32 -25.88 -5.34 3.62
CA THR A 32 -26.76 -4.29 3.09
C THR A 32 -25.98 -3.04 2.71
N LEU A 33 -25.00 -2.63 3.52
CA LEU A 33 -24.08 -1.54 3.19
C LEU A 33 -23.24 -1.83 1.94
N GLY A 34 -22.67 -3.05 1.85
CA GLY A 34 -21.94 -3.50 0.67
C GLY A 34 -22.79 -3.48 -0.60
N ALA A 35 -24.03 -3.97 -0.51
CA ALA A 35 -24.99 -3.96 -1.61
C ALA A 35 -25.39 -2.55 -2.04
N ALA A 36 -25.72 -1.66 -1.09
CA ALA A 36 -26.06 -0.27 -1.38
C ALA A 36 -24.91 0.46 -2.10
N ALA A 37 -23.67 0.25 -1.65
CA ALA A 37 -22.50 0.84 -2.28
C ALA A 37 -22.21 0.28 -3.67
N LEU A 38 -22.44 -1.01 -3.89
CA LEU A 38 -22.31 -1.64 -5.21
C LEU A 38 -23.31 -1.02 -6.20
N ILE A 39 -24.58 -0.90 -5.81
CA ILE A 39 -25.63 -0.31 -6.65
C ILE A 39 -25.35 1.18 -6.91
N LYS A 40 -24.90 1.91 -5.90
CA LYS A 40 -24.44 3.30 -6.06
C LYS A 40 -23.37 3.41 -7.16
N ASN A 41 -22.36 2.56 -7.11
CA ASN A 41 -21.25 2.59 -8.07
C ASN A 41 -21.70 2.16 -9.48
N THR A 42 -22.63 1.20 -9.62
CA THR A 42 -23.16 0.84 -10.93
C THR A 42 -23.99 1.97 -11.54
N LEU A 43 -24.84 2.64 -10.73
CA LEU A 43 -25.60 3.81 -11.17
C LEU A 43 -24.68 4.96 -11.61
N TRP A 44 -23.56 5.18 -10.92
CA TRP A 44 -22.54 6.14 -11.34
C TRP A 44 -22.01 5.81 -12.74
N CYS A 45 -21.60 4.57 -12.98
CA CYS A 45 -21.11 4.13 -14.31
C CYS A 45 -22.17 4.34 -15.40
N TYR A 46 -23.44 4.06 -15.12
CA TYR A 46 -24.53 4.32 -16.07
C TYR A 46 -24.71 5.81 -16.33
N ASN A 47 -24.59 6.66 -15.30
CA ASN A 47 -24.75 8.11 -15.45
C ASN A 47 -23.65 8.71 -16.33
N GLU A 48 -22.40 8.24 -16.19
CA GLU A 48 -21.27 8.63 -17.05
C GLU A 48 -21.45 8.19 -18.51
N GLN A 49 -22.07 7.03 -18.76
CA GLN A 49 -22.26 6.51 -20.12
C GLN A 49 -23.49 7.10 -20.83
N VAL A 50 -24.48 7.61 -20.08
CA VAL A 50 -25.76 8.12 -20.61
C VAL A 50 -25.78 9.64 -20.52
N ASP A 51 -25.01 10.31 -21.38
CA ASP A 51 -24.90 11.78 -21.42
C ASP A 51 -26.11 12.49 -22.10
N VAL A 52 -27.30 11.87 -22.11
CA VAL A 52 -28.45 12.35 -22.89
C VAL A 52 -29.73 12.41 -22.07
N LYS A 53 -30.14 13.63 -21.68
CA LYS A 53 -31.50 14.12 -21.33
C LYS A 53 -32.37 13.35 -20.30
N GLY A 54 -31.93 12.21 -19.77
CA GLY A 54 -32.58 11.42 -18.70
C GLY A 54 -31.74 11.28 -17.42
N SER A 55 -30.65 12.06 -17.30
CA SER A 55 -29.67 11.97 -16.22
C SER A 55 -30.22 12.34 -14.84
N SER A 56 -31.29 13.15 -14.75
CA SER A 56 -31.81 13.62 -13.46
C SER A 56 -32.38 12.51 -12.57
N SER A 57 -33.07 11.52 -13.15
CA SER A 57 -33.69 10.43 -12.38
C SER A 57 -32.68 9.37 -11.93
N LEU A 58 -31.67 9.05 -12.76
CA LEU A 58 -30.59 8.15 -12.38
C LEU A 58 -29.67 8.79 -11.33
N HIS A 59 -29.37 10.08 -11.49
CA HIS A 59 -28.63 10.84 -10.51
C HIS A 59 -29.37 10.96 -9.17
N ALA A 60 -30.69 11.07 -9.18
CA ALA A 60 -31.50 11.03 -7.96
C ALA A 60 -31.38 9.68 -7.23
N GLY A 61 -31.46 8.55 -7.97
CA GLY A 61 -31.24 7.22 -7.40
C GLY A 61 -29.82 7.05 -6.85
N TYR A 62 -28.80 7.52 -7.58
CA TYR A 62 -27.42 7.54 -7.10
C TYR A 62 -27.29 8.27 -5.76
N LYS A 63 -27.91 9.45 -5.64
CA LYS A 63 -27.88 10.26 -4.42
C LYS A 63 -28.57 9.54 -3.25
N GLN A 64 -29.72 8.90 -3.47
CA GLN A 64 -30.42 8.13 -2.45
C GLN A 64 -29.56 6.97 -1.92
N TYR A 65 -28.91 6.22 -2.80
CA TYR A 65 -27.99 5.15 -2.37
C TYR A 65 -26.73 5.67 -1.68
N GLN A 66 -26.24 6.86 -2.07
CA GLN A 66 -25.15 7.52 -1.38
C GLN A 66 -25.54 7.87 0.06
N GLU A 67 -26.66 8.57 0.25
CA GLU A 67 -27.18 8.96 1.57
C GLU A 67 -27.42 7.71 2.44
N MET A 68 -28.02 6.66 1.87
CA MET A 68 -28.23 5.39 2.56
C MET A 68 -26.91 4.75 2.98
N SER A 69 -25.92 4.66 2.07
CA SER A 69 -24.61 4.06 2.37
C SER A 69 -23.87 4.82 3.48
N GLU A 70 -23.95 6.15 3.48
CA GLU A 70 -23.35 7.00 4.51
C GLU A 70 -24.01 6.78 5.87
N ALA A 71 -25.35 6.78 5.91
CA ALA A 71 -26.13 6.55 7.12
C ALA A 71 -25.89 5.14 7.70
N LEU A 72 -25.89 4.10 6.86
CA LEU A 72 -25.61 2.72 7.29
C LEU A 72 -24.20 2.57 7.87
N ALA A 73 -23.21 3.24 7.27
CA ALA A 73 -21.84 3.20 7.76
C ALA A 73 -21.68 3.91 9.12
N GLU A 74 -22.40 5.00 9.37
CA GLU A 74 -22.45 5.64 10.70
C GLU A 74 -23.11 4.73 11.75
N ARG A 75 -24.21 4.06 11.39
CA ARG A 75 -24.89 3.11 12.29
C ARG A 75 -24.03 1.90 12.59
N LEU A 76 -23.32 1.38 11.59
CA LEU A 76 -22.37 0.28 11.76
C LEU A 76 -21.24 0.66 12.73
N LEU A 77 -20.68 1.87 12.58
CA LEU A 77 -19.69 2.40 13.52
C LEU A 77 -20.25 2.51 14.95
N ASP A 78 -21.44 3.12 15.12
CA ASP A 78 -22.09 3.25 16.43
C ASP A 78 -22.29 1.89 17.10
N LEU A 79 -22.79 0.90 16.36
CA LEU A 79 -23.03 -0.45 16.89
C LEU A 79 -21.74 -1.12 17.35
N HIS A 80 -20.66 -1.07 16.55
CA HIS A 80 -19.36 -1.59 16.95
C HIS A 80 -18.79 -0.87 18.18
N CYS A 81 -18.90 0.46 18.25
CA CYS A 81 -18.47 1.23 19.42
C CYS A 81 -19.26 0.88 20.68
N ARG A 82 -20.56 0.63 20.56
CA ARG A 82 -21.42 0.18 21.67
C ARG A 82 -21.05 -1.23 22.12
N LEU A 83 -20.78 -2.14 21.19
CA LEU A 83 -20.33 -3.49 21.52
C LEU A 83 -19.00 -3.48 22.27
N LEU A 84 -18.04 -2.68 21.78
CA LEU A 84 -16.74 -2.51 22.40
C LEU A 84 -16.87 -1.93 23.82
N SER A 85 -17.62 -0.84 23.98
CA SER A 85 -17.74 -0.12 25.25
C SER A 85 -18.57 -0.86 26.29
N LEU A 86 -19.62 -1.58 25.91
CA LEU A 86 -20.55 -2.22 26.85
C LEU A 86 -20.21 -3.69 27.16
N TYR A 87 -19.52 -4.39 26.25
CA TYR A 87 -19.28 -5.83 26.41
C TYR A 87 -17.81 -6.20 26.34
N VAL A 88 -17.08 -5.79 25.30
CA VAL A 88 -15.70 -6.27 25.09
C VAL A 88 -14.74 -5.69 26.12
N MET A 89 -14.87 -4.40 26.43
CA MET A 89 -13.96 -3.70 27.34
C MET A 89 -14.43 -3.69 28.80
N GLN A 90 -15.35 -4.58 29.16
CA GLN A 90 -15.93 -4.66 30.51
C GLN A 90 -15.59 -6.01 31.12
N ASP A 91 -14.65 -6.02 32.05
CA ASP A 91 -14.32 -7.19 32.88
C ASP A 91 -14.02 -6.73 34.30
N ALA A 92 -14.78 -7.23 35.29
CA ALA A 92 -14.70 -6.72 36.66
C ALA A 92 -13.33 -7.00 37.30
N ASP A 93 -12.78 -8.18 37.09
CA ASP A 93 -11.53 -8.60 37.73
C ASP A 93 -10.31 -7.90 37.13
N SER A 94 -10.28 -7.72 35.81
CA SER A 94 -9.22 -6.96 35.13
C SER A 94 -9.22 -5.48 35.54
N LEU A 95 -10.39 -4.91 35.87
CA LEU A 95 -10.56 -3.49 36.17
C LEU A 95 -10.47 -3.15 37.67
N SER A 96 -10.27 -4.16 38.53
CA SER A 96 -10.09 -4.00 39.98
C SER A 96 -8.67 -3.52 40.34
N TRP A 97 -8.40 -2.23 40.11
CA TRP A 97 -7.06 -1.65 40.27
C TRP A 97 -6.56 -1.65 41.72
N ASP A 98 -7.45 -1.47 42.70
CA ASP A 98 -7.17 -1.42 44.13
C ASP A 98 -7.00 -2.80 44.80
N HIS A 99 -7.23 -3.88 44.04
CA HIS A 99 -7.21 -5.24 44.57
C HIS A 99 -5.82 -5.60 45.17
N PRO A 100 -5.75 -6.22 46.36
CA PRO A 100 -4.48 -6.46 47.06
C PRO A 100 -3.62 -7.56 46.45
N HIS A 101 -4.22 -8.45 45.65
CA HIS A 101 -3.52 -9.55 44.98
C HIS A 101 -3.27 -9.26 43.50
N PRO A 102 -2.16 -9.79 42.93
CA PRO A 102 -1.87 -9.64 41.51
C PRO A 102 -2.95 -10.30 40.67
N PHE A 103 -3.16 -9.78 39.46
CA PHE A 103 -4.07 -10.37 38.50
C PHE A 103 -3.47 -11.67 37.96
N PHE A 104 -4.23 -12.77 38.04
CA PHE A 104 -3.82 -14.07 37.52
C PHE A 104 -2.37 -14.45 37.91
N GLU A 105 -2.05 -14.29 39.20
CA GLU A 105 -0.72 -14.57 39.78
C GLU A 105 0.45 -13.74 39.19
N GLY A 106 0.14 -12.72 38.38
CA GLY A 106 1.13 -11.89 37.70
C GLY A 106 1.64 -12.51 36.40
N GLU A 107 1.03 -13.58 35.91
CA GLU A 107 1.47 -14.29 34.70
C GLU A 107 0.83 -13.79 33.42
N ARG A 108 -0.28 -13.03 33.52
CA ARG A 108 -1.09 -12.63 32.35
C ARG A 108 -1.52 -11.18 32.38
N GLY A 109 -1.58 -10.58 31.20
CA GLY A 109 -2.24 -9.30 30.93
C GLY A 109 -3.76 -9.40 31.03
N SER A 110 -4.45 -8.26 30.99
CA SER A 110 -5.90 -8.24 31.18
C SER A 110 -6.66 -8.89 30.02
N PHE A 111 -7.80 -9.51 30.36
CA PHE A 111 -8.73 -10.00 29.34
C PHE A 111 -9.32 -8.86 28.52
N VAL A 112 -9.46 -7.66 29.11
CA VAL A 112 -9.97 -6.46 28.44
C VAL A 112 -9.16 -6.14 27.17
N VAL A 113 -7.83 -6.02 27.29
CA VAL A 113 -6.99 -5.66 26.14
C VAL A 113 -6.89 -6.82 25.16
N GLN A 114 -6.82 -8.07 25.67
CA GLN A 114 -6.73 -9.26 24.83
C GLN A 114 -7.98 -9.45 23.96
N MET A 115 -9.17 -9.32 24.55
CA MET A 115 -10.44 -9.42 23.85
C MET A 115 -10.67 -8.24 22.90
N TRP A 116 -10.29 -7.03 23.32
CA TRP A 116 -10.33 -5.85 22.43
C TRP A 116 -9.45 -6.05 21.18
N TRP A 117 -8.22 -6.53 21.34
CA TRP A 117 -7.32 -6.84 20.22
C TRP A 117 -7.93 -7.87 19.27
N LEU A 118 -8.45 -8.97 19.82
CA LEU A 118 -9.07 -10.03 19.03
C LEU A 118 -10.28 -9.52 18.25
N TYR A 119 -11.12 -8.70 18.90
CA TYR A 119 -12.29 -8.10 18.29
C TYR A 119 -11.89 -7.16 17.14
N MET A 120 -10.93 -6.24 17.37
CA MET A 120 -10.46 -5.31 16.34
C MET A 120 -9.88 -6.05 15.12
N GLN A 121 -9.12 -7.12 15.32
CA GLN A 121 -8.57 -7.93 14.23
C GLN A 121 -9.64 -8.71 13.47
N GLY A 122 -10.61 -9.30 14.18
CA GLY A 122 -11.74 -9.98 13.56
C GLY A 122 -12.57 -9.03 12.70
N THR A 123 -13.00 -7.91 13.28
CA THR A 123 -13.82 -6.91 12.58
C THR A 123 -13.07 -6.30 11.39
N ARG A 124 -11.76 -6.07 11.49
CA ARG A 124 -10.95 -5.60 10.35
C ARG A 124 -11.07 -6.56 9.16
N GLN A 125 -10.92 -7.86 9.39
CA GLN A 125 -11.03 -8.86 8.32
C GLN A 125 -12.45 -8.91 7.72
N ASP A 126 -13.48 -8.79 8.54
CA ASP A 126 -14.88 -8.82 8.10
C ASP A 126 -15.22 -7.57 7.28
N LEU A 127 -14.79 -6.38 7.74
CA LEU A 127 -14.98 -5.12 7.02
C LEU A 127 -14.30 -5.14 5.64
N TRP A 128 -13.11 -5.73 5.54
CA TRP A 128 -12.34 -5.80 4.28
C TRP A 128 -13.06 -6.66 3.23
N ASN A 129 -13.79 -7.68 3.69
CA ASN A 129 -14.49 -8.63 2.83
C ASN A 129 -15.90 -8.15 2.42
N SER A 130 -16.57 -7.36 3.27
CA SER A 130 -18.00 -7.05 3.09
C SER A 130 -18.31 -5.61 2.70
N VAL A 131 -17.43 -4.65 3.01
CA VAL A 131 -17.72 -3.20 2.90
C VAL A 131 -16.73 -2.52 1.95
N PRO A 132 -17.11 -1.43 1.24
CA PRO A 132 -16.17 -0.71 0.38
C PRO A 132 -14.90 -0.25 1.13
N PRO A 133 -13.71 -0.28 0.50
CA PRO A 133 -12.42 0.00 1.14
C PRO A 133 -12.35 1.25 2.01
N LYS A 134 -12.72 2.41 1.44
CA LYS A 134 -12.68 3.70 2.15
C LYS A 134 -13.65 3.73 3.32
N THR A 135 -14.80 3.07 3.19
CA THR A 135 -15.78 2.97 4.27
C THR A 135 -15.30 2.03 5.36
N ALA A 136 -14.72 0.87 4.99
CA ALA A 136 -14.12 -0.08 5.92
C ALA A 136 -13.01 0.56 6.75
N GLN A 137 -12.08 1.29 6.11
CA GLN A 137 -11.04 2.05 6.81
C GLN A 137 -11.60 3.12 7.74
N ARG A 138 -12.60 3.89 7.28
CA ARG A 138 -13.25 4.92 8.09
C ARG A 138 -13.94 4.33 9.34
N VAL A 139 -14.66 3.23 9.19
CA VAL A 139 -15.32 2.55 10.32
C VAL A 139 -14.27 2.00 11.28
N LEU A 140 -13.24 1.32 10.79
CA LEU A 140 -12.15 0.80 11.64
C LEU A 140 -11.40 1.93 12.37
N ALA A 141 -11.09 3.03 11.69
CA ALA A 141 -10.44 4.20 12.28
C ALA A 141 -11.30 4.84 13.37
N GLY A 142 -12.62 4.95 13.13
CA GLY A 142 -13.58 5.42 14.13
C GLY A 142 -13.64 4.51 15.35
N MET A 143 -13.75 3.20 15.15
CA MET A 143 -13.75 2.20 16.24
C MET A 143 -12.48 2.30 17.08
N LEU A 144 -11.32 2.41 16.42
CA LEU A 144 -10.03 2.54 17.10
C LEU A 144 -9.97 3.84 17.92
N ASN A 145 -10.39 4.97 17.34
CA ASN A 145 -10.38 6.25 18.03
C ASN A 145 -11.29 6.27 19.26
N GLU A 146 -12.52 5.78 19.15
CA GLU A 146 -13.50 5.76 20.25
C GLU A 146 -13.08 4.78 21.36
N SER A 147 -12.61 3.57 21.00
CA SER A 147 -12.11 2.62 21.99
C SER A 147 -10.85 3.11 22.71
N LEU A 148 -9.94 3.79 21.99
CA LEU A 148 -8.79 4.43 22.62
C LEU A 148 -9.18 5.57 23.56
N THR A 149 -10.26 6.31 23.31
CA THR A 149 -10.77 7.31 24.26
C THR A 149 -11.08 6.66 25.61
N ILE A 150 -11.75 5.50 25.58
CA ILE A 150 -12.12 4.75 26.78
C ILE A 150 -10.88 4.22 27.49
N LEU A 151 -9.96 3.57 26.75
CA LEU A 151 -8.74 3.01 27.32
C LEU A 151 -7.81 4.11 27.89
N ALA A 152 -7.57 5.19 27.16
CA ALA A 152 -6.75 6.30 27.61
C ALA A 152 -7.32 6.96 28.86
N SER A 153 -8.63 7.23 28.89
CA SER A 153 -9.30 7.80 30.07
C SER A 153 -9.16 6.88 31.28
N ARG A 154 -9.49 5.59 31.10
CA ARG A 154 -9.45 4.56 32.14
C ARG A 154 -8.06 4.40 32.76
N TYR A 155 -7.02 4.24 31.93
CA TYR A 155 -5.67 4.01 32.46
C TYR A 155 -5.03 5.26 33.08
N ASN A 156 -5.39 6.46 32.62
CA ASN A 156 -4.98 7.70 33.29
C ASN A 156 -5.67 7.90 34.65
N GLN A 157 -6.88 7.36 34.83
CA GLN A 157 -7.63 7.46 36.09
C GLN A 157 -7.35 6.31 37.06
N ALA A 158 -6.87 5.16 36.59
CA ALA A 158 -6.58 3.99 37.42
C ALA A 158 -5.63 4.35 38.58
N GLU A 159 -5.88 3.85 39.79
CA GLU A 159 -5.00 3.96 40.95
C GLU A 159 -4.63 2.55 41.41
N PRO A 160 -3.58 1.95 40.79
CA PRO A 160 -3.29 0.55 41.03
C PRO A 160 -2.68 0.34 42.41
N SER A 161 -3.01 -0.79 43.02
CA SER A 161 -2.25 -1.33 44.16
C SER A 161 -0.82 -1.70 43.72
N PRO A 162 0.12 -1.90 44.67
CA PRO A 162 1.45 -2.39 44.33
C PRO A 162 1.42 -3.70 43.53
N ALA A 163 0.44 -4.58 43.81
CA ALA A 163 0.29 -5.86 43.13
C ALA A 163 -0.30 -5.73 41.71
N ARG A 164 -1.07 -4.67 41.43
CA ARG A 164 -1.71 -4.41 40.13
C ARG A 164 -0.95 -3.43 39.24
N SER A 165 0.11 -2.82 39.75
CA SER A 165 0.89 -1.83 38.99
C SER A 165 1.53 -2.41 37.74
N LEU A 166 2.04 -3.65 37.81
CA LEU A 166 2.64 -4.30 36.64
C LEU A 166 1.61 -4.67 35.56
N LEU A 167 0.37 -4.99 35.96
CA LEU A 167 -0.74 -5.21 35.03
C LEU A 167 -1.04 -3.94 34.23
N LEU A 168 -1.11 -2.78 34.89
CA LEU A 168 -1.34 -1.49 34.23
C LEU A 168 -0.30 -1.23 33.13
N ILE A 169 0.98 -1.45 33.45
CA ILE A 169 2.08 -1.23 32.50
C ILE A 169 2.04 -2.23 31.34
N THR A 170 1.73 -3.49 31.65
CA THR A 170 1.57 -4.54 30.64
C THR A 170 0.44 -4.19 29.66
N ASP A 171 -0.73 -3.85 30.19
CA ASP A 171 -1.90 -3.43 29.42
C ASP A 171 -1.59 -2.24 28.51
N ILE A 172 -1.02 -1.16 29.04
CA ILE A 172 -0.72 0.03 28.24
C ILE A 172 0.27 -0.29 27.12
N SER A 173 1.31 -1.09 27.43
CA SER A 173 2.28 -1.50 26.41
C SER A 173 1.65 -2.32 25.29
N ASN A 174 0.75 -3.25 25.65
CA ASN A 174 0.02 -4.06 24.69
C ASN A 174 -0.93 -3.22 23.86
N VAL A 175 -1.65 -2.25 24.46
CA VAL A 175 -2.47 -1.30 23.70
C VAL A 175 -1.64 -0.57 22.67
N LEU A 176 -0.49 0.01 23.04
CA LEU A 176 0.37 0.74 22.10
C LEU A 176 0.90 -0.16 20.97
N MET A 177 1.28 -1.41 21.27
CA MET A 177 1.72 -2.36 20.24
C MET A 177 0.57 -2.82 19.33
N CYS A 178 -0.61 -3.08 19.88
CA CYS A 178 -1.82 -3.38 19.11
C CYS A 178 -2.17 -2.22 18.17
N VAL A 179 -2.09 -0.97 18.64
CA VAL A 179 -2.30 0.20 17.79
C VAL A 179 -1.27 0.23 16.67
N ASN A 180 0.01 -0.01 16.93
CA ASN A 180 1.05 -0.06 15.91
C ASN A 180 0.77 -1.09 14.79
N GLU A 181 0.13 -2.21 15.12
CA GLU A 181 -0.27 -3.22 14.13
C GLU A 181 -1.57 -2.87 13.38
N LEU A 182 -2.46 -2.07 13.97
CA LEU A 182 -3.73 -1.64 13.34
C LEU A 182 -3.57 -0.37 12.50
N LEU A 183 -2.66 0.52 12.90
CA LEU A 183 -2.46 1.84 12.29
C LEU A 183 -2.16 1.79 10.77
N PRO A 184 -1.32 0.86 10.26
CA PRO A 184 -1.06 0.75 8.83
C PRO A 184 -2.31 0.50 7.98
N SER A 185 -3.35 -0.13 8.56
CA SER A 185 -4.61 -0.39 7.84
C SER A 185 -5.48 0.86 7.66
N ILE A 186 -5.24 1.94 8.41
CA ILE A 186 -6.05 3.17 8.37
C ILE A 186 -5.28 4.40 7.87
N CYS A 187 -3.96 4.30 7.71
CA CYS A 187 -3.11 5.34 7.11
C CYS A 187 -3.05 5.23 5.58
N ASN A 188 -2.81 6.37 4.94
CA ASN A 188 -2.61 6.45 3.48
C ASN A 188 -1.14 6.28 3.08
N ASP A 189 -0.21 6.69 3.95
CA ASP A 189 1.24 6.67 3.71
C ASP A 189 2.03 6.51 5.03
N ALA A 190 3.36 6.40 4.93
CA ALA A 190 4.23 6.28 6.10
C ALA A 190 4.28 7.56 6.97
N SER A 191 3.96 8.72 6.42
CA SER A 191 4.01 9.99 7.17
C SER A 191 2.84 10.12 8.14
N GLU A 192 1.65 9.69 7.73
CA GLU A 192 0.49 9.55 8.61
C GLU A 192 0.75 8.48 9.67
N LEU A 193 1.40 7.36 9.31
CA LEU A 193 1.76 6.29 10.26
C LEU A 193 2.68 6.79 11.38
N LEU A 194 3.61 7.68 11.06
CA LEU A 194 4.57 8.25 12.02
C LEU A 194 4.02 9.50 12.74
N GLY A 195 2.84 9.98 12.39
CA GLY A 195 2.20 11.15 13.00
C GLY A 195 2.77 12.50 12.54
N LEU A 196 3.44 12.57 11.38
CA LEU A 196 3.98 13.81 10.82
C LEU A 196 2.92 14.67 10.11
N ASN A 197 1.89 14.04 9.55
CA ASN A 197 0.88 14.73 8.75
C ASN A 197 -0.44 14.95 9.50
N GLY A 198 -0.85 16.21 9.64
CA GLY A 198 -2.06 16.63 10.34
C GLY A 198 -3.37 16.55 9.54
N GLY A 199 -3.40 15.95 8.35
CA GLY A 199 -4.54 15.99 7.45
C GLY A 199 -5.81 15.35 8.03
N SER A 200 -5.69 14.17 8.63
CA SER A 200 -6.80 13.46 9.26
C SER A 200 -6.94 13.82 10.74
N LYS A 201 -8.09 14.38 11.12
CA LYS A 201 -8.43 14.65 12.53
C LYS A 201 -8.41 13.36 13.37
N ILE A 202 -8.95 12.26 12.83
CA ILE A 202 -9.04 10.97 13.55
C ILE A 202 -7.64 10.41 13.84
N LEU A 203 -6.72 10.46 12.88
CA LEU A 203 -5.36 9.97 13.09
C LEU A 203 -4.62 10.82 14.12
N ARG A 204 -4.73 12.15 14.03
CA ARG A 204 -4.18 13.07 15.04
C ARG A 204 -4.70 12.76 16.45
N ASP A 205 -6.00 12.50 16.55
CA ASP A 205 -6.67 12.14 17.79
C ASP A 205 -6.18 10.79 18.33
N ILE A 206 -5.88 9.81 17.47
CA ILE A 206 -5.28 8.52 17.84
C ILE A 206 -3.84 8.73 18.36
N HIS A 207 -2.98 9.43 17.61
CA HIS A 207 -1.61 9.70 18.04
C HIS A 207 -1.56 10.45 19.37
N SER A 208 -2.47 11.41 19.58
CA SER A 208 -2.59 12.13 20.85
C SER A 208 -2.96 11.21 22.02
N LYS A 209 -3.90 10.27 21.82
CA LYS A 209 -4.29 9.29 22.86
C LYS A 209 -3.16 8.31 23.15
N CYS A 210 -2.47 7.82 22.13
CA CYS A 210 -1.29 6.97 22.29
C CYS A 210 -0.16 7.71 23.01
N HIS A 211 0.01 9.01 22.77
CA HIS A 211 0.97 9.83 23.49
C HIS A 211 0.59 10.00 24.98
N GLN A 212 -0.69 10.18 25.31
CA GLN A 212 -1.14 10.19 26.72
C GLN A 212 -0.89 8.83 27.41
N LEU A 213 -1.16 7.74 26.70
CA LEU A 213 -0.86 6.39 27.17
C LEU A 213 0.64 6.18 27.39
N LEU A 214 1.49 6.69 26.49
CA LEU A 214 2.95 6.67 26.66
C LEU A 214 3.37 7.42 27.94
N ILE A 215 2.84 8.63 28.18
CA ILE A 215 3.16 9.39 29.39
C ILE A 215 2.80 8.58 30.65
N CYS A 216 1.60 7.99 30.67
CA CYS A 216 1.16 7.11 31.76
C CYS A 216 2.10 5.91 31.93
N PHE A 217 2.47 5.23 30.84
CA PHE A 217 3.40 4.10 30.83
C PHE A 217 4.77 4.48 31.41
N VAL A 218 5.37 5.57 30.93
CA VAL A 218 6.71 5.98 31.33
C VAL A 218 6.71 6.43 32.79
N LEU A 219 5.82 7.35 33.18
CA LEU A 219 5.86 7.92 34.53
C LEU A 219 5.42 6.92 35.61
N ARG A 220 4.49 6.01 35.30
CA ARG A 220 3.97 5.05 36.28
C ARG A 220 4.73 3.73 36.28
N GLY A 221 5.40 3.38 35.17
CA GLY A 221 6.16 2.14 35.02
C GLY A 221 7.67 2.27 35.22
N CYS A 222 8.23 3.47 35.11
CA CYS A 222 9.66 3.68 35.26
C CYS A 222 10.16 3.31 36.67
N PRO A 223 11.30 2.59 36.80
CA PRO A 223 11.94 2.36 38.09
C PRO A 223 12.29 3.67 38.82
N LEU A 224 12.10 3.70 40.14
CA LEU A 224 12.39 4.88 40.97
C LEU A 224 13.84 5.39 40.81
N SER A 225 14.79 4.47 40.64
CA SER A 225 16.20 4.81 40.43
C SER A 225 16.44 5.59 39.13
N THR A 226 15.69 5.28 38.07
CA THR A 226 15.75 6.01 36.80
C THR A 226 15.04 7.35 36.91
N LEU A 227 13.87 7.41 37.53
CA LEU A 227 13.18 8.68 37.80
C LEU A 227 14.05 9.63 38.61
N PHE A 228 14.72 9.14 39.65
CA PHE A 228 15.64 9.94 40.45
C PHE A 228 16.81 10.46 39.61
N LYS A 229 17.39 9.62 38.74
CA LYS A 229 18.49 10.04 37.85
C LYS A 229 18.08 11.20 36.92
N VAL A 230 16.84 11.16 36.41
CA VAL A 230 16.29 12.19 35.52
C VAL A 230 16.00 13.48 36.29
N PHE A 231 15.30 13.40 37.44
CA PHE A 231 14.86 14.59 38.16
C PHE A 231 15.89 15.21 39.10
N ARG A 232 16.94 14.49 39.52
CA ARG A 232 17.93 15.00 40.50
C ARG A 232 18.64 16.29 40.09
N LEU A 233 18.73 16.57 38.80
CA LEU A 233 19.37 17.78 38.26
C LEU A 233 18.42 18.99 38.20
N GLY A 234 17.20 18.85 38.72
CA GLY A 234 16.16 19.88 38.69
C GLY A 234 15.23 19.73 37.49
N LEU A 235 13.99 20.20 37.65
CA LEU A 235 12.94 20.08 36.62
C LEU A 235 13.28 20.85 35.33
N GLU A 236 14.08 21.90 35.40
CA GLU A 236 14.47 22.71 34.21
C GLU A 236 15.38 21.96 33.24
N ASN A 237 16.12 20.95 33.71
CA ASN A 237 17.07 20.19 32.90
C ASN A 237 16.47 18.88 32.33
N VAL A 238 15.16 18.70 32.48
CA VAL A 238 14.48 17.47 32.03
C VAL A 238 14.00 17.66 30.60
N VAL A 239 14.68 16.97 29.67
CA VAL A 239 14.38 17.02 28.22
C VAL A 239 12.90 16.67 27.93
N ALA A 240 12.29 15.76 28.69
CA ALA A 240 10.87 15.43 28.52
C ALA A 240 9.90 16.61 28.65
N PHE A 241 10.28 17.69 29.34
CA PHE A 241 9.46 18.91 29.45
C PHE A 241 9.66 19.90 28.31
N GLU A 242 10.65 19.68 27.45
CA GLU A 242 10.85 20.50 26.26
C GLU A 242 9.72 20.31 25.25
N ASP A 243 9.43 21.38 24.51
CA ASP A 243 8.44 21.34 23.44
C ASP A 243 8.91 20.47 22.28
N ARG A 244 7.99 19.69 21.74
CA ARG A 244 8.23 18.88 20.55
C ARG A 244 8.47 19.79 19.35
N CYS A 245 9.56 19.54 18.62
CA CYS A 245 9.67 19.90 17.22
C CYS A 245 8.71 19.06 16.37
N GLU A 246 8.52 19.43 15.10
CA GLU A 246 7.77 18.63 14.11
C GLU A 246 8.53 17.32 13.79
N SER A 247 8.49 16.36 14.71
CA SER A 247 9.14 15.06 14.61
C SER A 247 8.14 13.91 14.78
N PHE A 248 8.61 12.67 14.59
CA PHE A 248 7.77 11.48 14.74
C PHE A 248 7.09 11.41 16.11
N ALA A 249 5.87 10.86 16.13
CA ALA A 249 5.11 10.70 17.35
C ALA A 249 5.92 9.89 18.40
N PRO A 250 6.17 10.40 19.62
CA PRO A 250 7.13 9.80 20.55
C PRO A 250 6.85 8.35 20.93
N TRP A 251 5.58 7.95 20.91
CA TRP A 251 5.18 6.58 21.25
C TRP A 251 5.61 5.57 20.18
N MET A 252 5.84 6.01 18.94
CA MET A 252 6.32 5.15 17.86
C MET A 252 7.69 4.57 18.18
N PHE A 253 8.57 5.35 18.82
CA PHE A 253 9.89 4.85 19.19
C PHE A 253 9.87 3.75 20.26
N LEU A 254 8.79 3.62 21.04
CA LEU A 254 8.63 2.54 22.00
C LEU A 254 8.26 1.22 21.31
N VAL A 255 7.40 1.31 20.28
CA VAL A 255 6.72 0.13 19.71
C VAL A 255 7.24 -0.29 18.35
N ALA A 256 7.74 0.65 17.55
CA ALA A 256 8.24 0.45 16.20
C ALA A 256 9.74 0.11 16.25
N PRO A 257 10.13 -1.15 16.00
CA PRO A 257 11.55 -1.55 15.96
C PRO A 257 12.35 -0.76 14.92
N GLU A 258 11.66 -0.27 13.89
CA GLU A 258 12.23 0.45 12.74
C GLU A 258 12.86 1.79 13.11
N LEU A 259 12.42 2.38 14.22
CA LEU A 259 12.86 3.70 14.68
C LEU A 259 13.85 3.61 15.85
N VAL A 260 14.15 2.39 16.31
CA VAL A 260 15.02 2.18 17.47
C VAL A 260 16.44 2.64 17.12
N GLY A 261 16.98 3.56 17.94
CA GLY A 261 18.30 4.18 17.72
C GLY A 261 18.33 5.28 16.66
N SER A 262 17.19 5.60 16.03
CA SER A 262 17.10 6.71 15.09
C SER A 262 16.95 8.05 15.82
N THR A 263 17.69 9.05 15.35
CA THR A 263 17.53 10.48 15.70
C THR A 263 16.86 11.25 14.57
N ALA A 264 16.31 10.55 13.57
CA ALA A 264 15.61 11.17 12.45
C ALA A 264 14.31 11.84 12.90
N ASP A 265 14.10 13.06 12.42
CA ASP A 265 12.86 13.81 12.60
C ASP A 265 11.96 13.71 11.35
N CYS A 266 12.53 13.34 10.20
CA CYS A 266 11.84 13.21 8.92
C CYS A 266 12.06 11.83 8.26
N ILE A 267 11.13 11.41 7.38
CA ILE A 267 11.25 10.16 6.61
C ILE A 267 12.46 10.19 5.68
N SER A 268 12.85 11.38 5.20
CA SER A 268 14.04 11.60 4.37
C SER A 268 15.32 11.09 5.04
N ASP A 269 15.41 11.24 6.36
CA ASP A 269 16.62 11.00 7.15
C ASP A 269 16.76 9.53 7.57
N LEU A 270 15.67 8.77 7.45
CA LEU A 270 15.70 7.32 7.62
C LEU A 270 16.51 6.68 6.49
N SER A 271 17.19 5.57 6.80
CA SER A 271 17.86 4.79 5.77
C SER A 271 16.84 4.23 4.77
N ASP A 272 17.25 4.08 3.50
CA ASP A 272 16.36 3.64 2.42
C ASP A 272 15.51 2.43 2.80
N GLY A 273 16.12 1.44 3.45
CA GLY A 273 15.43 0.22 3.85
C GLY A 273 14.33 0.43 4.88
N HIS A 274 14.55 1.29 5.88
CA HIS A 274 13.54 1.59 6.89
C HIS A 274 12.40 2.45 6.31
N ALA A 275 12.73 3.43 5.46
CA ALA A 275 11.73 4.25 4.79
C ALA A 275 10.82 3.40 3.88
N ILE A 276 11.41 2.52 3.05
CA ILE A 276 10.67 1.60 2.17
C ILE A 276 9.83 0.61 2.97
N MET A 277 10.35 0.10 4.09
CA MET A 277 9.62 -0.83 4.95
C MET A 277 8.33 -0.22 5.52
N LEU A 278 8.37 1.04 5.95
CA LEU A 278 7.19 1.72 6.49
C LEU A 278 6.10 1.83 5.42
N GLU A 279 6.45 2.23 4.20
CA GLU A 279 5.49 2.30 3.08
C GLU A 279 4.97 0.90 2.70
N LEU A 280 5.84 -0.12 2.67
CA LEU A 280 5.44 -1.51 2.42
C LEU A 280 4.47 -2.02 3.48
N LYS A 281 4.66 -1.68 4.76
CA LYS A 281 3.73 -2.03 5.84
C LYS A 281 2.36 -1.42 5.60
N VAL A 282 2.31 -0.15 5.21
CA VAL A 282 1.04 0.53 4.88
C VAL A 282 0.39 -0.14 3.68
N LEU A 283 1.14 -0.44 2.61
CA LEU A 283 0.63 -1.10 1.40
C LEU A 283 0.03 -2.47 1.70
N ALA A 284 0.75 -3.32 2.45
CA ALA A 284 0.31 -4.67 2.78
C ALA A 284 -0.93 -4.69 3.70
N ALA A 285 -1.15 -3.63 4.47
CA ALA A 285 -2.26 -3.53 5.41
C ALA A 285 -3.54 -2.94 4.82
N GLN A 286 -3.51 -2.44 3.57
CA GLN A 286 -4.67 -1.84 2.91
C GLN A 286 -5.81 -2.84 2.68
N PRO A 287 -7.08 -2.39 2.66
CA PRO A 287 -8.25 -3.21 2.29
C PRO A 287 -8.24 -3.73 0.86
N GLN A 288 -7.67 -2.95 -0.05
CA GLN A 288 -7.53 -3.30 -1.45
C GLN A 288 -6.20 -2.76 -1.98
N PRO A 289 -5.69 -3.29 -3.10
CA PRO A 289 -4.47 -2.81 -3.71
C PRO A 289 -4.53 -1.30 -3.98
N SER A 290 -3.70 -0.53 -3.27
CA SER A 290 -3.50 0.89 -3.55
C SER A 290 -2.40 1.03 -4.59
N TYR A 291 -2.80 1.16 -5.85
CA TYR A 291 -1.84 1.35 -6.95
C TYR A 291 -1.03 2.65 -6.87
N PRO A 292 -1.55 3.79 -6.37
CA PRO A 292 -0.73 4.98 -6.14
C PRO A 292 0.39 4.75 -5.11
N LEU A 293 0.06 4.06 -4.00
CA LEU A 293 1.06 3.70 -2.99
C LEU A 293 2.09 2.70 -3.54
N LEU A 294 1.64 1.72 -4.33
CA LEU A 294 2.53 0.81 -5.04
C LEU A 294 3.51 1.58 -5.94
N LEU A 295 3.01 2.56 -6.70
CA LEU A 295 3.83 3.39 -7.58
C LEU A 295 4.86 4.20 -6.78
N ASN A 296 4.44 4.79 -5.65
CA ASN A 296 5.35 5.49 -4.75
C ASN A 296 6.47 4.55 -4.27
N ILE A 297 6.14 3.32 -3.85
CA ILE A 297 7.14 2.35 -3.39
C ILE A 297 8.11 1.93 -4.50
N LEU A 298 7.61 1.71 -5.72
CA LEU A 298 8.44 1.33 -6.86
C LEU A 298 9.38 2.45 -7.33
N THR A 299 9.03 3.71 -7.05
CA THR A 299 9.79 4.91 -7.44
C THR A 299 10.67 5.45 -6.32
N MET A 300 10.40 5.06 -5.07
CA MET A 300 11.11 5.55 -3.88
C MET A 300 12.61 5.23 -3.94
N ARG A 301 13.43 6.20 -3.49
CA ARG A 301 14.89 6.07 -3.33
C ARG A 301 15.58 5.53 -4.59
N ASP A 302 15.42 6.24 -5.71
CA ASP A 302 15.98 5.88 -7.02
C ASP A 302 15.53 4.49 -7.51
N PHE A 303 14.22 4.21 -7.43
CA PHE A 303 13.60 2.97 -7.90
C PHE A 303 14.19 1.67 -7.31
N LYS A 304 14.76 1.73 -6.11
CA LYS A 304 15.51 0.62 -5.49
C LYS A 304 14.71 -0.69 -5.44
N VAL A 305 13.42 -0.62 -5.12
CA VAL A 305 12.53 -1.79 -5.07
C VAL A 305 12.34 -2.40 -6.46
N ALA A 306 12.06 -1.58 -7.48
CA ALA A 306 11.87 -2.04 -8.85
C ALA A 306 13.15 -2.71 -9.39
N THR A 307 14.32 -2.11 -9.15
CA THR A 307 15.61 -2.67 -9.55
C THR A 307 15.90 -4.01 -8.87
N LEU A 308 15.67 -4.12 -7.56
CA LEU A 308 15.87 -5.39 -6.83
C LEU A 308 14.94 -6.50 -7.36
N LEU A 309 13.68 -6.18 -7.61
CA LEU A 309 12.73 -7.16 -8.17
C LEU A 309 13.14 -7.59 -9.58
N LEU A 310 13.53 -6.66 -10.46
CA LEU A 310 14.03 -7.02 -11.79
C LEU A 310 15.26 -7.91 -11.73
N GLN A 311 16.24 -7.58 -10.87
CA GLN A 311 17.45 -8.38 -10.68
C GLN A 311 17.16 -9.79 -10.15
N LYS A 312 16.08 -9.97 -9.38
CA LYS A 312 15.64 -11.28 -8.91
C LYS A 312 14.92 -12.08 -10.00
N MET A 313 14.01 -11.43 -10.74
CA MET A 313 13.11 -12.12 -11.67
C MET A 313 13.75 -12.44 -13.01
N ILE A 314 14.60 -11.55 -13.54
CA ILE A 314 15.24 -11.73 -14.85
C ILE A 314 16.05 -13.04 -14.95
N PRO A 315 16.89 -13.42 -13.96
CA PRO A 315 17.61 -14.70 -14.01
C PRO A 315 16.72 -15.94 -13.92
N LEU A 316 15.47 -15.81 -13.46
CA LEU A 316 14.53 -16.94 -13.41
C LEU A 316 13.93 -17.25 -14.78
N LEU A 317 13.95 -16.28 -15.71
CA LEU A 317 13.46 -16.45 -17.08
C LEU A 317 14.25 -17.49 -17.88
N GLU A 318 15.53 -17.69 -17.58
CA GLU A 318 16.35 -18.72 -18.25
C GLU A 318 16.05 -20.14 -17.76
N LYS A 319 15.48 -20.26 -16.54
CA LYS A 319 15.21 -21.55 -15.88
C LYS A 319 13.78 -22.02 -16.09
N GLU A 320 12.85 -21.11 -16.30
CA GLU A 320 11.51 -21.44 -16.75
C GLU A 320 11.60 -21.81 -18.24
N GLU A 321 11.34 -23.08 -18.59
CA GLU A 321 10.97 -23.39 -19.97
C GLU A 321 9.80 -22.48 -20.31
N VAL A 322 10.04 -21.48 -21.16
CA VAL A 322 9.08 -20.47 -21.57
C VAL A 322 7.87 -21.21 -22.13
N LYS A 323 6.89 -21.50 -21.27
CA LYS A 323 5.54 -21.78 -21.69
C LYS A 323 5.10 -20.47 -22.28
N SER A 324 5.23 -20.38 -23.59
CA SER A 324 4.68 -19.31 -24.40
C SER A 324 3.17 -19.30 -24.18
N SER A 325 2.73 -18.69 -23.10
CA SER A 325 1.41 -18.10 -23.00
C SER A 325 1.46 -16.93 -23.96
N ILE A 326 1.33 -17.25 -25.24
CA ILE A 326 1.17 -16.29 -26.33
C ILE A 326 0.14 -15.28 -25.81
N VAL A 327 0.57 -14.03 -25.68
CA VAL A 327 -0.24 -12.87 -25.29
C VAL A 327 -1.43 -12.65 -26.26
N GLY A 328 -1.62 -13.52 -27.26
CA GLY A 328 -2.75 -13.56 -28.19
C GLY A 328 -3.60 -14.84 -28.17
N ALA A 329 -3.42 -15.82 -27.27
CA ALA A 329 -4.20 -17.08 -27.29
C ALA A 329 -4.96 -17.43 -26.01
N ALA A 330 -4.98 -16.55 -25.00
CA ALA A 330 -6.11 -16.58 -24.07
C ALA A 330 -7.29 -15.96 -24.82
N GLY A 331 -8.07 -16.79 -25.53
CA GLY A 331 -9.37 -16.36 -26.02
C GLY A 331 -10.07 -15.58 -24.91
N ASN A 332 -10.71 -14.46 -25.27
CA ASN A 332 -11.56 -13.67 -24.39
C ASN A 332 -12.69 -14.55 -23.83
N ILE A 333 -12.36 -15.46 -22.92
CA ILE A 333 -13.29 -16.22 -22.11
C ILE A 333 -13.80 -15.15 -21.16
N LYS A 334 -14.94 -14.56 -21.53
CA LYS A 334 -15.70 -13.69 -20.66
C LYS A 334 -15.85 -14.44 -19.34
N CYS A 335 -15.30 -13.89 -18.26
CA CYS A 335 -15.75 -14.34 -16.97
C CYS A 335 -17.24 -13.96 -16.87
N ASN A 336 -18.11 -14.87 -16.43
CA ASN A 336 -19.52 -14.56 -16.23
C ASN A 336 -19.75 -13.64 -15.01
N GLY A 337 -18.72 -12.91 -14.57
CA GLY A 337 -18.79 -11.98 -13.45
C GLY A 337 -19.56 -10.72 -13.83
N PHE A 338 -20.38 -10.24 -12.90
CA PHE A 338 -21.32 -9.11 -13.07
C PHE A 338 -20.67 -7.79 -13.58
N LEU A 339 -19.38 -7.57 -13.32
CA LEU A 339 -18.61 -6.38 -13.76
C LEU A 339 -17.45 -6.73 -14.71
N CYS A 340 -17.47 -7.91 -15.32
CA CYS A 340 -16.43 -8.33 -16.25
C CYS A 340 -16.51 -7.50 -17.53
N SER A 341 -15.48 -6.70 -17.83
CA SER A 341 -15.38 -5.95 -19.10
C SER A 341 -15.17 -6.85 -20.33
N GLY A 342 -15.07 -8.18 -20.14
CA GLY A 342 -14.75 -9.14 -21.20
C GLY A 342 -13.28 -9.16 -21.62
N GLY A 343 -12.45 -8.24 -21.09
CA GLY A 343 -11.01 -8.14 -21.37
C GLY A 343 -10.11 -9.09 -20.56
N GLY A 344 -10.65 -10.05 -19.80
CA GLY A 344 -9.83 -11.02 -19.06
C GLY A 344 -9.03 -10.46 -17.86
N ASP A 345 -9.18 -9.18 -17.51
CA ASP A 345 -8.54 -8.52 -16.35
C ASP A 345 -8.98 -9.12 -14.98
N CYS A 346 -10.08 -9.87 -15.03
CA CYS A 346 -10.69 -10.62 -13.95
C CYS A 346 -9.97 -11.92 -13.58
N LYS A 347 -9.08 -12.44 -14.44
CA LYS A 347 -8.36 -13.69 -14.14
C LYS A 347 -7.34 -13.46 -13.03
N ASN A 348 -7.10 -14.51 -12.23
CA ASN A 348 -5.94 -14.54 -11.35
C ASN A 348 -4.68 -14.44 -12.21
N ILE A 349 -3.70 -13.68 -11.73
CA ILE A 349 -2.41 -13.56 -12.38
C ILE A 349 -1.65 -14.86 -12.09
N ASP A 350 -1.02 -15.42 -13.13
CA ASP A 350 -0.10 -16.52 -12.94
C ASP A 350 1.18 -15.95 -12.31
N ASP A 351 1.69 -16.58 -11.24
CA ASP A 351 2.89 -16.16 -10.52
C ASP A 351 4.17 -16.51 -11.32
N SER A 352 4.24 -16.07 -12.58
CA SER A 352 5.38 -16.33 -13.46
C SER A 352 6.41 -15.20 -13.37
N ALA A 353 7.70 -15.54 -13.50
CA ALA A 353 8.75 -14.53 -13.60
C ALA A 353 8.54 -13.64 -14.85
N TYR A 354 7.96 -14.21 -15.92
CA TYR A 354 7.61 -13.51 -17.14
C TYR A 354 6.63 -12.36 -16.89
N ASP A 355 5.51 -12.63 -16.21
CA ASP A 355 4.47 -11.62 -15.93
C ASP A 355 4.99 -10.54 -14.99
N ALA A 356 5.84 -10.90 -14.02
CA ALA A 356 6.48 -9.95 -13.11
C ALA A 356 7.41 -8.98 -13.86
N VAL A 357 8.29 -9.48 -14.73
CA VAL A 357 9.20 -8.62 -15.51
C VAL A 357 8.43 -7.77 -16.51
N HIS A 358 7.44 -8.34 -17.18
CA HIS A 358 6.56 -7.60 -18.08
C HIS A 358 5.86 -6.45 -17.34
N ALA A 359 5.26 -6.73 -16.18
CA ALA A 359 4.56 -5.75 -15.36
C ALA A 359 5.45 -4.62 -14.85
N LEU A 360 6.63 -4.94 -14.31
CA LEU A 360 7.59 -3.95 -13.83
C LEU A 360 8.08 -3.07 -14.98
N THR A 361 8.34 -3.66 -16.15
CA THR A 361 8.76 -2.92 -17.36
C THR A 361 7.69 -1.92 -17.78
N VAL A 362 6.42 -2.35 -17.85
CA VAL A 362 5.28 -1.46 -18.16
C VAL A 362 5.23 -0.28 -17.18
N VAL A 363 5.35 -0.53 -15.88
CA VAL A 363 5.29 0.55 -14.87
C VAL A 363 6.48 1.50 -15.03
N MET A 364 7.70 0.98 -15.19
CA MET A 364 8.91 1.80 -15.32
C MET A 364 8.87 2.70 -16.56
N ILE A 365 8.45 2.20 -17.72
CA ILE A 365 8.40 3.01 -18.96
C ILE A 365 7.44 4.20 -18.84
N ASN A 366 6.39 4.08 -18.04
CA ASN A 366 5.43 5.18 -17.83
C ASN A 366 5.92 6.24 -16.85
N VAL A 367 6.99 5.97 -16.09
CA VAL A 367 7.41 6.77 -14.95
C VAL A 367 8.82 7.31 -15.11
N CYS A 368 9.74 6.50 -15.61
CA CYS A 368 11.16 6.80 -15.71
C CYS A 368 11.45 7.90 -16.74
N SER A 369 12.44 8.74 -16.42
CA SER A 369 13.08 9.63 -17.40
C SER A 369 14.04 8.83 -18.31
N VAL A 370 14.59 9.50 -19.33
CA VAL A 370 15.62 8.91 -20.23
C VAL A 370 16.84 8.46 -19.42
N GLU A 371 17.30 9.29 -18.47
CA GLU A 371 18.42 8.98 -17.59
C GLU A 371 18.13 7.78 -16.68
N ASP A 372 16.93 7.68 -16.12
CA ASP A 372 16.53 6.56 -15.26
C ASP A 372 16.52 5.22 -16.01
N ILE A 373 16.03 5.21 -17.26
CA ILE A 373 16.02 4.00 -18.09
C ILE A 373 17.46 3.53 -18.34
N SER A 374 18.37 4.44 -18.71
CA SER A 374 19.77 4.09 -18.95
C SER A 374 20.48 3.57 -17.69
N ARG A 375 20.21 4.18 -16.53
CA ARG A 375 20.88 3.84 -15.26
C ARG A 375 20.33 2.61 -14.56
N LEU A 376 19.04 2.33 -14.69
CA LEU A 376 18.34 1.36 -13.85
C LEU A 376 17.82 0.16 -14.63
N PHE A 377 17.21 0.42 -15.79
CA PHE A 377 16.56 -0.61 -16.58
C PHE A 377 17.58 -1.40 -17.42
N LEU A 378 18.47 -0.72 -18.14
CA LEU A 378 19.49 -1.39 -18.96
C LEU A 378 20.41 -2.30 -18.13
N PRO A 379 20.99 -1.87 -17.00
CA PRO A 379 21.89 -2.76 -16.24
C PRO A 379 21.16 -3.97 -15.64
N ALA A 380 19.85 -3.87 -15.41
CA ALA A 380 19.05 -5.02 -14.98
C ALA A 380 18.89 -6.05 -16.10
N ILE A 381 18.74 -5.59 -17.35
CA ILE A 381 18.64 -6.44 -18.54
C ILE A 381 20.01 -7.00 -18.94
N GLU A 382 21.07 -6.20 -18.93
CA GLU A 382 22.43 -6.65 -19.27
C GLU A 382 22.90 -7.81 -18.39
N LYS A 383 22.51 -7.79 -17.11
CA LYS A 383 22.80 -8.88 -16.16
C LYS A 383 22.10 -10.20 -16.53
N SER A 384 21.11 -10.20 -17.42
CA SER A 384 20.47 -11.42 -17.92
C SER A 384 21.41 -12.24 -18.80
N GLY A 385 22.41 -11.62 -19.43
CA GLY A 385 23.38 -12.31 -20.27
C GLY A 385 23.88 -11.45 -21.43
N PRO A 386 25.00 -11.86 -22.07
CA PRO A 386 25.63 -11.09 -23.14
C PRO A 386 24.77 -10.96 -24.42
N SER A 387 23.72 -11.78 -24.56
CA SER A 387 22.83 -11.79 -25.73
C SER A 387 21.51 -11.06 -25.48
N TRP A 388 21.40 -10.22 -24.46
CA TRP A 388 20.13 -9.53 -24.12
C TRP A 388 19.56 -8.71 -25.29
N ALA A 389 20.43 -8.07 -26.08
CA ALA A 389 20.05 -7.25 -27.24
C ALA A 389 19.82 -8.06 -28.52
N SER A 390 20.06 -9.37 -28.52
CA SER A 390 19.91 -10.21 -29.72
C SER A 390 18.49 -10.17 -30.32
N CYS A 391 17.47 -9.94 -29.49
CA CYS A 391 16.08 -9.76 -29.92
C CYS A 391 15.84 -8.49 -30.76
N LEU A 392 16.77 -7.53 -30.73
CA LEU A 392 16.76 -6.29 -31.51
C LEU A 392 17.60 -6.40 -32.79
N ASP A 393 18.05 -7.60 -33.18
CA ASP A 393 18.68 -7.81 -34.47
C ASP A 393 17.62 -7.85 -35.60
N ARG A 394 17.95 -7.33 -36.78
CA ARG A 394 17.12 -7.41 -38.00
C ARG A 394 16.62 -8.82 -38.32
N HIS A 395 17.31 -9.86 -37.86
CA HIS A 395 16.94 -11.27 -38.08
C HIS A 395 15.89 -11.79 -37.08
N GLN A 396 15.53 -11.02 -36.05
CA GLN A 396 14.59 -11.41 -34.99
C GLN A 396 13.24 -10.67 -35.06
N VAL A 397 13.04 -9.79 -36.05
CA VAL A 397 11.79 -9.01 -36.23
C VAL A 397 10.54 -9.90 -36.29
N TRP A 398 10.66 -11.08 -36.93
CA TRP A 398 9.60 -12.07 -37.09
C TRP A 398 9.47 -13.03 -35.90
N ASN A 399 10.32 -12.93 -34.88
CA ASN A 399 10.23 -13.76 -33.70
C ASN A 399 9.09 -13.27 -32.79
N LEU A 400 8.07 -14.12 -32.64
CA LEU A 400 6.92 -13.87 -31.76
C LEU A 400 7.21 -14.25 -30.31
N ASN A 401 8.25 -15.06 -30.05
CA ASN A 401 8.70 -15.38 -28.70
C ASN A 401 9.75 -14.36 -28.25
N ARG A 402 9.27 -13.29 -27.63
CA ARG A 402 10.07 -12.14 -27.23
C ARG A 402 10.31 -12.16 -25.72
N PRO A 403 11.43 -11.58 -25.25
CA PRO A 403 11.62 -11.40 -23.81
C PRO A 403 10.51 -10.51 -23.23
N PRO A 404 10.11 -10.72 -21.96
CA PRO A 404 8.95 -10.05 -21.36
C PRO A 404 9.05 -8.52 -21.36
N TRP A 405 10.27 -7.99 -21.21
CA TRP A 405 10.52 -6.55 -21.24
C TRP A 405 10.25 -5.95 -22.63
N LEU A 406 10.64 -6.65 -23.71
CA LEU A 406 10.39 -6.19 -25.08
C LEU A 406 8.90 -6.33 -25.43
N ALA A 407 8.27 -7.44 -25.03
CA ALA A 407 6.84 -7.63 -25.20
C ALA A 407 6.02 -6.51 -24.51
N ALA A 408 6.44 -6.11 -23.30
CA ALA A 408 5.82 -5.00 -22.57
C ALA A 408 5.88 -3.67 -23.32
N ILE A 409 7.03 -3.33 -23.92
CA ILE A 409 7.19 -2.11 -24.71
C ILE A 409 6.30 -2.17 -25.96
N LEU A 410 6.33 -3.29 -26.70
CA LEU A 410 5.60 -3.45 -27.95
C LEU A 410 4.07 -3.46 -27.76
N ALA A 411 3.58 -3.85 -26.59
CA ALA A 411 2.15 -3.84 -26.26
C ALA A 411 1.51 -2.42 -26.35
N TYR A 412 2.30 -1.36 -26.18
CA TYR A 412 1.83 0.03 -26.33
C TYR A 412 1.70 0.47 -27.79
N LEU A 413 2.40 -0.21 -28.71
CA LEU A 413 2.35 0.06 -30.14
C LEU A 413 1.18 -0.67 -30.82
N GLU A 414 0.61 -1.70 -30.20
CA GLU A 414 -0.49 -2.48 -30.78
C GLU A 414 -1.75 -1.63 -31.06
N PRO A 415 -2.30 -0.85 -30.10
CA PRO A 415 -3.52 -0.05 -30.33
C PRO A 415 -3.42 0.97 -31.48
N PRO A 416 -2.36 1.81 -31.58
CA PRO A 416 -2.26 2.77 -32.67
C PRO A 416 -2.02 2.10 -34.03
N LEU A 417 -1.44 0.89 -34.09
CA LEU A 417 -1.11 0.23 -35.36
C LEU A 417 -2.25 -0.63 -35.94
N ILE A 418 -3.29 -0.98 -35.16
CA ILE A 418 -4.45 -1.75 -35.64
C ILE A 418 -5.14 -1.11 -36.87
N PRO A 419 -5.45 0.20 -36.89
CA PRO A 419 -6.07 0.84 -38.06
C PRO A 419 -5.19 0.77 -39.32
N LEU A 420 -3.86 0.89 -39.15
CA LEU A 420 -2.91 0.78 -40.24
C LEU A 420 -2.94 -0.63 -40.85
N VAL A 421 -2.89 -1.66 -40.00
CA VAL A 421 -2.97 -3.06 -40.44
C VAL A 421 -4.28 -3.36 -41.18
N HIS A 422 -5.41 -2.86 -40.68
CA HIS A 422 -6.69 -3.00 -41.39
C HIS A 422 -6.69 -2.33 -42.77
N THR A 423 -6.01 -1.19 -42.91
CA THR A 423 -5.91 -0.47 -44.19
C THR A 423 -5.03 -1.25 -45.17
N ILE A 424 -3.91 -1.78 -44.68
CA ILE A 424 -2.97 -2.63 -45.45
C ILE A 424 -3.67 -3.90 -45.95
N ILE A 425 -4.43 -4.59 -45.09
CA ILE A 425 -5.17 -5.80 -45.45
C ILE A 425 -6.24 -5.48 -46.52
N ARG A 426 -6.95 -4.36 -46.39
CA ARG A 426 -7.93 -3.94 -47.41
C ARG A 426 -7.28 -3.63 -48.76
N ALA A 427 -6.13 -2.96 -48.76
CA ALA A 427 -5.37 -2.66 -49.96
C ALA A 427 -4.88 -3.96 -50.65
N ALA A 428 -4.37 -4.92 -49.87
CA ALA A 428 -3.99 -6.24 -50.37
C ALA A 428 -5.18 -7.01 -50.96
N ASN A 429 -6.34 -6.97 -50.29
CA ASN A 429 -7.58 -7.59 -50.77
C ASN A 429 -8.16 -6.91 -52.02
N ALA A 430 -7.83 -5.63 -52.26
CA ALA A 430 -8.21 -4.89 -53.46
C ALA A 430 -7.35 -5.21 -54.69
N GLY A 431 -6.32 -6.06 -54.54
CA GLY A 431 -5.45 -6.49 -55.64
C GLY A 431 -4.25 -5.57 -55.89
N GLU A 432 -3.87 -4.72 -54.93
CA GLU A 432 -2.62 -3.96 -55.00
C GLU A 432 -1.40 -4.90 -54.99
N THR A 433 -0.33 -4.51 -55.69
CA THR A 433 0.90 -5.30 -55.71
C THR A 433 1.61 -5.25 -54.36
N VAL A 434 2.31 -6.32 -53.98
CA VAL A 434 3.03 -6.42 -52.70
C VAL A 434 3.99 -5.24 -52.46
N GLU A 435 4.65 -4.74 -53.52
CA GLU A 435 5.54 -3.58 -53.43
C GLU A 435 4.80 -2.27 -53.11
N GLN A 436 3.60 -2.07 -53.68
CA GLN A 436 2.75 -0.92 -53.37
C GLN A 436 2.26 -0.98 -51.92
N THR A 437 1.89 -2.16 -51.43
CA THR A 437 1.42 -2.34 -50.06
C THR A 437 2.56 -2.16 -49.03
N ILE A 438 3.80 -2.54 -49.38
CA ILE A 438 4.99 -2.23 -48.57
C ILE A 438 5.23 -0.72 -48.52
N ALA A 439 5.16 -0.03 -49.67
CA ALA A 439 5.31 1.42 -49.72
C ALA A 439 4.21 2.13 -48.90
N LEU A 440 2.97 1.63 -48.96
CA LEU A 440 1.85 2.08 -48.15
C LEU A 440 2.10 1.86 -46.65
N THR A 441 2.69 0.73 -46.27
CA THR A 441 3.05 0.42 -44.88
C THR A 441 4.06 1.43 -44.34
N LEU A 442 5.14 1.70 -45.09
CA LEU A 442 6.16 2.67 -44.68
C LEU A 442 5.60 4.10 -44.59
N ALA A 443 4.82 4.53 -45.59
CA ALA A 443 4.18 5.84 -45.59
C ALA A 443 3.13 5.98 -44.47
N GLY A 444 2.45 4.88 -44.13
CA GLY A 444 1.50 4.82 -43.03
C GLY A 444 2.19 4.94 -41.68
N LEU A 445 3.32 4.26 -41.47
CA LEU A 445 4.09 4.36 -40.23
C LEU A 445 4.58 5.79 -39.96
N LEU A 446 5.07 6.49 -40.98
CA LEU A 446 5.47 7.90 -40.87
C LEU A 446 4.33 8.80 -40.40
N LYS A 447 3.12 8.61 -40.94
CA LYS A 447 1.93 9.38 -40.52
C LYS A 447 1.44 9.04 -39.13
N MET A 448 1.79 7.87 -38.61
CA MET A 448 1.41 7.44 -37.27
C MET A 448 2.39 7.90 -36.20
N ALA A 449 3.56 8.44 -36.56
CA ALA A 449 4.59 8.91 -35.64
C ALA A 449 4.01 9.90 -34.60
N ASP A 450 3.22 10.88 -35.05
CA ASP A 450 2.59 11.90 -34.19
C ASP A 450 1.60 11.33 -33.15
N VAL A 451 1.11 10.11 -33.36
CA VAL A 451 0.10 9.44 -32.53
C VAL A 451 0.73 8.39 -31.62
N LEU A 452 2.03 8.11 -31.77
CA LEU A 452 2.72 7.14 -30.94
C LEU A 452 2.86 7.65 -29.49
N PRO A 453 2.78 6.74 -28.50
CA PRO A 453 2.98 7.13 -27.11
C PRO A 453 4.40 7.69 -26.90
N PRO A 454 4.57 8.84 -26.21
CA PRO A 454 5.87 9.49 -26.05
C PRO A 454 6.89 8.62 -25.31
N GLN A 455 6.41 7.70 -24.47
CA GLN A 455 7.25 6.77 -23.73
C GLN A 455 8.02 5.81 -24.65
N ILE A 456 7.49 5.51 -25.84
CA ILE A 456 8.17 4.63 -26.80
C ILE A 456 9.38 5.32 -27.42
N PHE A 457 9.28 6.61 -27.71
CA PHE A 457 10.43 7.38 -28.23
C PHE A 457 11.56 7.43 -27.21
N LYS A 458 11.26 7.68 -25.93
CA LYS A 458 12.26 7.66 -24.85
C LYS A 458 13.00 6.32 -24.76
N VAL A 459 12.25 5.21 -24.77
CA VAL A 459 12.85 3.86 -24.65
C VAL A 459 13.63 3.50 -25.92
N ALA A 460 13.11 3.82 -27.10
CA ALA A 460 13.79 3.53 -28.36
C ALA A 460 15.09 4.32 -28.49
N PHE A 461 15.11 5.58 -28.06
CA PHE A 461 16.30 6.42 -28.01
C PHE A 461 17.38 5.81 -27.11
N VAL A 462 17.05 5.48 -25.86
CA VAL A 462 18.01 4.87 -24.92
C VAL A 462 18.53 3.53 -25.44
N LEU A 463 17.66 2.69 -25.99
CA LEU A 463 18.09 1.42 -26.58
C LEU A 463 19.00 1.63 -27.80
N GLN A 464 18.74 2.65 -28.62
CA GLN A 464 19.55 2.94 -29.80
C GLN A 464 20.99 3.34 -29.43
N GLU A 465 21.18 4.09 -28.34
CA GLU A 465 22.51 4.52 -27.86
C GLU A 465 23.32 3.37 -27.25
N ASP A 466 22.67 2.47 -26.51
CA ASP A 466 23.33 1.41 -25.73
C ASP A 466 23.36 0.03 -26.40
N ILE A 467 23.04 -0.07 -27.70
CA ILE A 467 23.06 -1.35 -28.42
C ILE A 467 24.50 -1.87 -28.63
N PRO A 468 24.76 -3.15 -28.33
CA PRO A 468 26.01 -3.83 -28.66
C PRO A 468 26.33 -3.79 -30.16
N ALA A 469 27.62 -3.59 -30.50
CA ALA A 469 28.07 -3.41 -31.88
C ALA A 469 27.83 -4.62 -32.82
N ASP A 470 27.57 -5.80 -32.26
CA ASP A 470 27.24 -7.02 -32.99
C ASP A 470 25.78 -7.06 -33.46
N VAL A 471 24.88 -6.33 -32.80
CA VAL A 471 23.45 -6.28 -33.12
C VAL A 471 23.17 -5.15 -34.11
N LYS A 472 22.47 -5.47 -35.20
CA LYS A 472 22.08 -4.48 -36.22
C LYS A 472 20.57 -4.41 -36.38
N PRO A 473 19.92 -3.36 -35.84
CA PRO A 473 18.48 -3.18 -36.00
C PRO A 473 18.06 -3.03 -37.46
N LEU A 474 16.77 -3.29 -37.74
CA LEU A 474 16.18 -3.08 -39.06
C LEU A 474 16.32 -1.61 -39.49
N GLY A 475 17.01 -1.37 -40.61
CA GLY A 475 17.29 -0.01 -41.06
C GLY A 475 18.33 0.75 -40.23
N LYS A 476 18.96 0.11 -39.22
CA LYS A 476 19.77 0.75 -38.17
C LYS A 476 18.98 1.58 -37.15
N SER A 477 17.65 1.44 -37.11
CA SER A 477 16.80 2.15 -36.16
C SER A 477 15.98 1.17 -35.32
N VAL A 478 16.12 1.23 -34.00
CA VAL A 478 15.37 0.41 -33.03
C VAL A 478 13.88 0.69 -33.11
N LEU A 479 13.50 1.97 -33.21
CA LEU A 479 12.11 2.39 -33.31
C LEU A 479 11.43 1.75 -34.54
N MET A 480 12.10 1.78 -35.69
CA MET A 480 11.60 1.16 -36.91
C MET A 480 11.44 -0.36 -36.76
N GLN A 481 12.42 -1.02 -36.13
CA GLN A 481 12.33 -2.44 -35.81
C GLN A 481 11.14 -2.76 -34.92
N MET A 482 10.89 -1.98 -33.87
CA MET A 482 9.76 -2.17 -32.96
C MET A 482 8.42 -2.04 -33.67
N LEU A 483 8.25 -1.01 -34.52
CA LEU A 483 7.03 -0.79 -35.30
C LEU A 483 6.74 -1.95 -36.24
N ILE A 484 7.73 -2.39 -37.02
CA ILE A 484 7.57 -3.51 -37.96
C ILE A 484 7.31 -4.83 -37.22
N SER A 485 7.93 -5.04 -36.07
CA SER A 485 7.69 -6.24 -35.24
C SER A 485 6.23 -6.34 -34.79
N VAL A 486 5.58 -5.21 -34.48
CA VAL A 486 4.16 -5.17 -34.09
C VAL A 486 3.25 -5.34 -35.31
N VAL A 487 3.56 -4.68 -36.43
CA VAL A 487 2.81 -4.85 -37.69
C VAL A 487 2.82 -6.32 -38.13
N TYR A 488 3.97 -6.99 -38.07
CA TYR A 488 4.10 -8.41 -38.38
C TYR A 488 3.25 -9.29 -37.44
N GLU A 489 3.26 -9.00 -36.14
CA GLU A 489 2.44 -9.70 -35.15
C GLU A 489 0.93 -9.53 -35.41
N LEU A 490 0.49 -8.31 -35.72
CA LEU A 490 -0.91 -8.03 -36.02
C LEU A 490 -1.39 -8.70 -37.33
N LEU A 491 -0.53 -8.74 -38.35
CA LEU A 491 -0.81 -9.44 -39.61
C LEU A 491 -0.95 -10.94 -39.39
N THR A 492 -0.04 -11.55 -38.63
CA THR A 492 -0.09 -12.98 -38.32
C THR A 492 -1.31 -13.36 -37.45
N LYS A 493 -1.81 -12.46 -36.60
CA LYS A 493 -3.06 -12.66 -35.83
C LYS A 493 -4.34 -12.62 -36.69
N SER A 494 -4.33 -11.94 -37.84
CA SER A 494 -5.55 -11.67 -38.64
C SER A 494 -6.12 -12.88 -39.39
N LYS A 495 -5.37 -13.99 -39.53
CA LYS A 495 -5.77 -15.24 -40.19
C LYS A 495 -6.25 -15.12 -41.65
N GLU A 496 -6.03 -14.00 -42.33
CA GLU A 496 -6.33 -13.83 -43.77
C GLU A 496 -5.14 -14.25 -44.65
N ASP A 497 -5.40 -14.89 -45.80
CA ASP A 497 -4.36 -15.34 -46.74
C ASP A 497 -3.55 -14.18 -47.37
N SER A 498 -4.18 -13.01 -47.52
CA SER A 498 -3.51 -11.78 -47.98
C SER A 498 -2.59 -11.19 -46.91
N ALA A 499 -2.92 -11.37 -45.62
CA ALA A 499 -2.11 -10.92 -44.51
C ALA A 499 -0.88 -11.78 -44.28
N THR A 500 -0.98 -13.10 -44.51
CA THR A 500 0.18 -14.01 -44.44
C THR A 500 1.17 -13.75 -45.57
N ALA A 501 0.70 -13.55 -46.81
CA ALA A 501 1.55 -13.17 -47.93
C ALA A 501 2.28 -11.83 -47.69
N LEU A 502 1.61 -10.86 -47.05
CA LEU A 502 2.23 -9.59 -46.70
C LEU A 502 3.23 -9.73 -45.54
N ALA A 503 2.93 -10.56 -44.54
CA ALA A 503 3.84 -10.86 -43.44
C ALA A 503 5.15 -11.49 -43.95
N GLU A 504 5.07 -12.41 -44.92
CA GLU A 504 6.25 -12.98 -45.58
C GLU A 504 7.05 -11.93 -46.35
N ALA A 505 6.37 -11.01 -47.04
CA ALA A 505 7.02 -9.93 -47.78
C ALA A 505 7.77 -8.95 -46.85
N LEU A 506 7.24 -8.69 -45.64
CA LEU A 506 7.89 -7.85 -44.63
C LEU A 506 9.21 -8.46 -44.11
N CYS A 507 9.38 -9.79 -44.15
CA CYS A 507 10.64 -10.43 -43.75
C CYS A 507 11.82 -10.05 -44.66
N HIS A 508 11.54 -9.60 -45.89
CA HIS A 508 12.54 -9.16 -46.87
C HIS A 508 12.63 -7.64 -47.01
N LEU A 509 11.98 -6.88 -46.10
CA LEU A 509 11.91 -5.43 -46.16
C LEU A 509 13.30 -4.77 -46.14
N ARG A 510 13.51 -3.84 -47.07
CA ARG A 510 14.62 -2.87 -47.03
C ARG A 510 14.04 -1.49 -46.83
N VAL A 511 14.26 -0.92 -45.65
CA VAL A 511 13.77 0.42 -45.32
C VAL A 511 14.69 1.46 -45.99
N PRO A 512 14.13 2.42 -46.76
CA PRO A 512 14.90 3.52 -47.32
C PRO A 512 15.42 4.45 -46.21
N PRO A 513 16.64 5.01 -46.33
CA PRO A 513 17.23 5.86 -45.28
C PRO A 513 16.38 7.10 -44.99
N ASN A 514 15.81 7.73 -46.02
CA ASN A 514 14.98 8.94 -45.86
C ASN A 514 13.75 8.73 -44.96
N VAL A 515 13.23 7.50 -44.88
CA VAL A 515 12.09 7.16 -44.00
C VAL A 515 12.54 7.07 -42.55
N ILE A 516 13.79 6.72 -42.32
CA ILE A 516 14.37 6.59 -40.98
C ILE A 516 14.68 7.98 -40.44
N ASP A 517 15.36 8.81 -41.22
CA ASP A 517 15.69 10.19 -40.83
C ASP A 517 14.42 10.97 -40.42
N GLN A 518 13.34 10.87 -41.22
CA GLN A 518 12.06 11.51 -40.90
C GLN A 518 11.40 11.00 -39.62
N LEU A 519 11.55 9.70 -39.32
CA LEU A 519 10.97 9.10 -38.12
C LEU A 519 11.76 9.48 -36.86
N GLU A 520 13.08 9.59 -36.99
CA GLU A 520 13.99 9.99 -35.90
C GLU A 520 13.87 11.48 -35.59
N ASP A 521 13.77 12.34 -36.61
CA ASP A 521 13.49 13.78 -36.44
C ASP A 521 12.19 14.01 -35.65
N SER A 522 11.12 13.26 -35.96
CA SER A 522 9.86 13.33 -35.22
C SER A 522 9.98 12.80 -33.79
N ALA A 523 10.93 11.91 -33.49
CA ALA A 523 11.10 11.36 -32.15
C ALA A 523 11.82 12.35 -31.20
N GLU A 524 12.78 13.11 -31.72
CA GLU A 524 13.57 14.08 -30.94
C GLU A 524 12.69 15.21 -30.35
N GLU A 525 11.72 15.72 -31.11
CA GLU A 525 10.81 16.79 -30.67
C GLU A 525 9.96 16.41 -29.45
N TYR A 526 9.62 15.13 -29.28
CA TYR A 526 8.78 14.65 -28.16
C TYR A 526 9.55 14.37 -26.87
N ILE A 527 10.86 14.16 -26.94
CA ILE A 527 11.68 13.82 -25.76
C ILE A 527 11.83 15.06 -24.84
N GLU A 528 11.93 16.27 -25.40
CA GLU A 528 12.13 17.51 -24.66
C GLU A 528 10.89 17.99 -23.87
N ASP A 529 9.67 17.72 -24.35
CA ASP A 529 8.43 18.27 -23.78
C ASP A 529 7.82 17.46 -22.61
N THR A 530 8.32 16.25 -22.32
CA THR A 530 7.64 15.26 -21.45
C THR A 530 8.28 15.10 -20.06
N GLU A 531 8.66 16.20 -19.40
CA GLU A 531 9.05 16.23 -17.97
C GLU A 531 7.94 16.84 -17.09
N LEU A 532 6.77 16.21 -17.06
CA LEU A 532 5.75 16.58 -16.08
C LEU A 532 6.05 15.94 -14.72
N ALA A 533 5.98 16.76 -13.66
CA ALA A 533 6.07 16.32 -12.28
C ALA A 533 5.11 15.15 -11.99
N LEU A 534 5.68 14.03 -11.54
CA LEU A 534 4.98 12.77 -11.28
C LEU A 534 4.08 12.89 -10.05
N VAL A 535 2.81 13.19 -10.26
CA VAL A 535 1.77 12.92 -9.25
C VAL A 535 1.31 11.49 -9.44
N SER A 536 1.60 10.62 -8.47
CA SER A 536 1.37 9.17 -8.59
C SER A 536 -0.09 8.80 -8.89
N ASP A 537 -1.06 9.52 -8.34
CA ASP A 537 -2.49 9.32 -8.65
C ASP A 537 -2.83 9.54 -10.13
N ILE A 538 -2.26 10.60 -10.72
CA ILE A 538 -2.49 10.94 -12.15
C ILE A 538 -1.82 9.89 -13.03
N THR A 539 -0.59 9.50 -12.71
CA THR A 539 0.16 8.50 -13.47
C THR A 539 -0.50 7.14 -13.41
N VAL A 540 -0.96 6.70 -12.24
CA VAL A 540 -1.72 5.46 -12.09
C VAL A 540 -3.02 5.51 -12.90
N SER A 541 -3.76 6.62 -12.84
CA SER A 541 -4.98 6.79 -13.62
C SER A 541 -4.71 6.65 -15.13
N ARG A 542 -3.60 7.24 -15.62
CA ARG A 542 -3.13 7.08 -17.00
C ARG A 542 -2.86 5.62 -17.36
N ILE A 543 -2.14 4.89 -16.51
CA ILE A 543 -1.80 3.47 -16.73
C ILE A 543 -3.08 2.61 -16.76
N LEU A 544 -4.05 2.87 -15.87
CA LEU A 544 -5.30 2.12 -15.76
C LEU A 544 -6.24 2.25 -16.98
N PHE A 545 -6.09 3.28 -17.82
CA PHE A 545 -6.87 3.38 -19.06
C PHE A 545 -6.57 2.23 -20.04
N THR A 546 -5.35 1.70 -20.02
CA THR A 546 -4.95 0.59 -20.89
C THR A 546 -5.18 -0.77 -20.23
N GLN A 547 -5.61 -1.76 -21.01
CA GLN A 547 -5.77 -3.14 -20.51
C GLN A 547 -4.43 -3.73 -20.03
N VAL A 548 -3.37 -3.44 -20.78
CA VAL A 548 -1.99 -3.83 -20.46
C VAL A 548 -1.56 -3.22 -19.12
N GLY A 549 -1.81 -1.93 -18.92
CA GLY A 549 -1.50 -1.22 -17.68
C GLY A 549 -2.28 -1.73 -16.46
N ARG A 550 -3.58 -2.05 -16.61
CA ARG A 550 -4.36 -2.67 -15.52
C ARG A 550 -3.78 -4.00 -15.06
N ARG A 551 -3.42 -4.88 -16.01
CA ARG A 551 -2.79 -6.17 -15.70
C ARG A 551 -1.39 -6.00 -15.10
N ALA A 552 -0.62 -5.05 -15.61
CA ALA A 552 0.71 -4.74 -15.10
C ALA A 552 0.66 -4.26 -13.65
N LEU A 553 -0.18 -3.29 -13.31
CA LEU A 553 -0.30 -2.81 -11.92
C LEU A 553 -0.74 -3.92 -10.95
N LYS A 554 -1.69 -4.76 -11.36
CA LYS A 554 -2.14 -5.90 -10.57
C LYS A 554 -1.00 -6.92 -10.35
N SER A 555 -0.24 -7.24 -11.40
CA SER A 555 0.88 -8.20 -11.33
C SER A 555 2.07 -7.65 -10.55
N ALA A 556 2.39 -6.36 -10.71
CA ALA A 556 3.41 -5.67 -9.93
C ALA A 556 3.04 -5.65 -8.44
N TYR A 557 1.78 -5.40 -8.10
CA TYR A 557 1.29 -5.48 -6.72
C TYR A 557 1.52 -6.86 -6.12
N HIS A 558 1.07 -7.92 -6.79
CA HIS A 558 1.24 -9.29 -6.31
C HIS A 558 2.73 -9.65 -6.16
N CYS A 559 3.56 -9.26 -7.13
CA CYS A 559 5.01 -9.46 -7.07
C CYS A 559 5.63 -8.79 -5.84
N VAL A 560 5.29 -7.53 -5.54
CA VAL A 560 5.79 -6.81 -4.36
C VAL A 560 5.36 -7.50 -3.06
N ILE A 561 4.06 -7.81 -2.92
CA ILE A 561 3.53 -8.41 -1.68
C ILE A 561 4.12 -9.81 -1.42
N GLN A 562 4.22 -10.66 -2.45
CA GLN A 562 4.80 -12.00 -2.29
C GLN A 562 6.29 -11.96 -1.94
N ASN A 563 7.01 -10.95 -2.42
CA ASN A 563 8.45 -10.80 -2.21
C ASN A 563 8.79 -9.84 -1.06
N GLN A 564 7.81 -9.37 -0.28
CA GLN A 564 8.02 -8.34 0.75
C GLN A 564 9.10 -8.73 1.78
N GLU A 565 9.07 -9.96 2.29
CA GLU A 565 10.02 -10.44 3.31
C GLU A 565 11.44 -10.53 2.74
N TRP A 566 11.56 -10.93 1.47
CA TRP A 566 12.83 -10.96 0.75
C TRP A 566 13.36 -9.56 0.44
N LEU A 567 12.48 -8.62 0.07
CA LEU A 567 12.86 -7.23 -0.13
C LEU A 567 13.42 -6.63 1.16
N LEU A 568 12.74 -6.86 2.29
CA LEU A 568 13.17 -6.37 3.59
C LEU A 568 14.50 -6.98 4.03
N SER A 569 14.74 -8.28 3.76
CA SER A 569 16.04 -8.91 4.08
C SER A 569 17.21 -8.37 3.25
N MET A 570 16.94 -7.92 2.02
CA MET A 570 17.95 -7.28 1.17
C MET A 570 18.18 -5.80 1.52
N LEU A 571 17.14 -5.11 1.98
CA LEU A 571 17.17 -3.68 2.26
C LEU A 571 17.67 -3.34 3.67
N ILE A 572 17.47 -4.24 4.64
CA ILE A 572 17.76 -3.99 6.06
C ILE A 572 18.71 -5.07 6.58
N PRO A 573 19.96 -4.72 6.91
CA PRO A 573 20.91 -5.66 7.50
C PRO A 573 20.38 -6.28 8.80
N GLY A 574 20.41 -7.61 8.91
CA GLY A 574 19.96 -8.32 10.11
C GLY A 574 18.44 -8.47 10.25
N TYR A 575 17.67 -8.11 9.23
CA TYR A 575 16.23 -8.34 9.22
C TYR A 575 15.91 -9.85 9.27
N VAL A 576 15.05 -10.23 10.22
CA VAL A 576 14.60 -11.61 10.39
C VAL A 576 13.17 -11.73 9.85
N PRO A 577 12.93 -12.56 8.83
CA PRO A 577 11.61 -12.73 8.24
C PRO A 577 10.52 -13.09 9.25
N SER A 578 9.29 -12.67 8.99
CA SER A 578 8.15 -13.01 9.83
C SER A 578 7.54 -14.37 9.48
N THR A 579 7.59 -15.31 10.42
CA THR A 579 6.74 -16.52 10.41
C THR A 579 5.67 -16.38 11.49
N SER A 580 4.79 -15.38 11.35
CA SER A 580 3.61 -15.28 12.22
C SER A 580 2.54 -16.27 11.75
N SER A 581 2.09 -17.14 12.65
CA SER A 581 0.97 -18.05 12.35
C SER A 581 -0.33 -17.25 12.26
N ASN A 582 -1.10 -17.48 11.20
CA ASN A 582 -2.44 -16.90 11.06
C ASN A 582 -3.50 -17.63 11.92
N SER A 583 -3.11 -18.60 12.73
CA SER A 583 -4.03 -19.32 13.61
C SER A 583 -4.67 -18.38 14.64
N LEU A 584 -5.94 -18.66 14.96
CA LEU A 584 -6.68 -17.92 15.99
C LEU A 584 -5.93 -17.93 17.33
N LEU A 585 -5.38 -19.09 17.71
CA LEU A 585 -4.60 -19.24 18.94
C LEU A 585 -3.37 -18.32 18.96
N HIS A 586 -2.64 -18.23 17.85
CA HIS A 586 -1.49 -17.32 17.75
C HIS A 586 -1.94 -15.86 17.92
N LYS A 587 -2.99 -15.44 17.21
CA LYS A 587 -3.53 -14.07 17.30
C LYS A 587 -4.02 -13.71 18.71
N MET A 588 -4.54 -14.67 19.47
CA MET A 588 -5.01 -14.45 20.84
C MET A 588 -3.87 -14.14 21.81
N PHE A 589 -2.71 -14.76 21.65
CA PHE A 589 -1.60 -14.65 22.61
C PHE A 589 -0.41 -13.84 22.10
N HIS A 590 -0.47 -13.32 20.87
CA HIS A 590 0.61 -12.54 20.26
C HIS A 590 0.09 -11.28 19.57
N ILE A 591 0.91 -10.24 19.65
CA ILE A 591 0.81 -9.00 18.88
C ILE A 591 1.94 -9.06 17.84
N GLY A 592 1.57 -9.43 16.60
CA GLY A 592 2.55 -9.79 15.57
C GLY A 592 3.42 -10.97 16.00
N LYS A 593 4.70 -10.71 16.28
CA LYS A 593 5.67 -11.70 16.80
C LYS A 593 5.80 -11.71 18.32
N LYS A 594 5.33 -10.66 19.00
CA LYS A 594 5.58 -10.45 20.44
C LYS A 594 4.48 -11.11 21.27
N PRO A 595 4.81 -11.89 22.31
CA PRO A 595 3.79 -12.44 23.18
C PRO A 595 3.13 -11.32 23.98
N PHE A 596 1.84 -11.50 24.28
CA PHE A 596 1.03 -10.53 25.02
C PHE A 596 1.61 -10.26 26.42
N ASP A 597 2.22 -11.27 27.04
CA ASP A 597 2.70 -11.22 28.42
C ASP A 597 4.22 -10.89 28.52
N GLN A 598 4.84 -10.37 27.44
CA GLN A 598 6.30 -10.13 27.35
C GLN A 598 6.89 -9.24 28.47
N VAL A 599 6.10 -8.31 29.03
CA VAL A 599 6.52 -7.47 30.16
C VAL A 599 6.53 -8.28 31.45
N LEU A 600 5.55 -9.17 31.63
CA LEU A 600 5.39 -10.02 32.80
C LEU A 600 6.43 -11.15 32.81
N SER A 601 6.68 -11.76 31.65
CA SER A 601 7.73 -12.78 31.48
C SER A 601 9.15 -12.20 31.57
N GLY A 602 9.30 -10.89 31.48
CA GLY A 602 10.60 -10.19 31.49
C GLY A 602 11.39 -10.32 30.19
N GLU A 603 10.79 -10.88 29.14
CA GLU A 603 11.37 -11.01 27.79
C GLU A 603 11.62 -9.64 27.17
N TRP A 604 10.76 -8.66 27.44
CA TRP A 604 10.93 -7.29 26.98
C TRP A 604 11.13 -6.33 28.15
N LYS A 605 12.21 -5.55 28.09
CA LYS A 605 12.52 -4.50 29.05
C LYS A 605 12.55 -3.15 28.33
N PRO A 606 11.55 -2.28 28.55
CA PRO A 606 11.54 -0.96 27.94
C PRO A 606 12.69 -0.11 28.49
N ASP A 607 13.38 0.60 27.60
CA ASP A 607 14.40 1.57 27.98
C ASP A 607 13.74 2.90 28.34
N TYR A 608 13.32 3.03 29.60
CA TYR A 608 12.67 4.25 30.08
C TYR A 608 13.56 5.49 30.00
N LEU A 609 14.89 5.32 30.08
CA LEU A 609 15.81 6.45 30.10
C LEU A 609 15.86 7.14 28.73
N SER A 610 16.06 6.37 27.65
CA SER A 610 16.09 6.95 26.30
C SER A 610 14.77 7.60 25.89
N ILE A 611 13.63 7.17 26.45
CA ILE A 611 12.33 7.80 26.22
C ILE A 611 12.22 9.13 26.99
N LEU A 612 12.70 9.19 28.23
CA LEU A 612 12.68 10.40 29.06
C LEU A 612 13.72 11.44 28.63
N GLU A 613 14.77 11.02 27.92
CA GLU A 613 15.78 11.89 27.31
C GLU A 613 15.33 12.51 25.96
N ARG A 614 14.04 12.37 25.61
CA ARG A 614 13.45 12.97 24.39
C ARG A 614 12.39 14.02 24.74
N PRO A 615 12.17 15.01 23.86
CA PRO A 615 11.13 16.01 24.08
C PRO A 615 9.75 15.36 23.98
N LEU A 616 8.99 15.38 25.09
CA LEU A 616 7.65 14.82 25.16
C LEU A 616 6.56 15.89 25.18
N SER A 617 6.89 17.19 25.26
CA SER A 617 5.92 18.26 25.61
C SER A 617 5.14 17.96 26.88
N LEU A 618 5.81 17.38 27.87
CA LEU A 618 5.19 17.04 29.14
C LEU A 618 5.09 18.29 30.03
N SER A 619 3.90 18.61 30.53
CA SER A 619 3.74 19.67 31.53
C SER A 619 4.10 19.18 32.93
N ARG A 620 4.54 20.09 33.81
CA ARG A 620 4.86 19.75 35.20
C ARG A 620 3.63 19.22 35.95
N GLU A 621 2.44 19.78 35.69
CA GLU A 621 1.21 19.31 36.32
C GLU A 621 0.85 17.90 35.86
N THR A 622 0.98 17.63 34.55
CA THR A 622 0.69 16.31 33.97
C THR A 622 1.66 15.25 34.49
N ALA A 623 2.93 15.62 34.66
CA ALA A 623 3.94 14.76 35.25
C ALA A 623 3.59 14.40 36.70
N TRP A 624 3.29 15.41 37.51
CA TRP A 624 2.92 15.20 38.91
C TRP A 624 1.61 14.41 39.06
N LEU A 625 0.62 14.66 38.20
CA LEU A 625 -0.64 13.92 38.20
C LEU A 625 -0.43 12.41 37.99
N ASN A 626 0.54 12.02 37.17
CA ASN A 626 0.86 10.61 36.94
C ASN A 626 1.72 10.02 38.07
N LEU A 627 2.72 10.78 38.55
CA LEU A 627 3.62 10.34 39.62
C LEU A 627 2.90 10.16 40.96
N SER A 628 2.03 11.10 41.33
CA SER A 628 1.29 11.08 42.61
C SER A 628 0.38 9.85 42.74
N LYS A 629 -0.12 9.31 41.63
CA LYS A 629 -0.94 8.11 41.60
C LYS A 629 -0.14 6.79 41.52
N ARG A 630 1.18 6.82 41.75
CA ARG A 630 1.99 5.60 41.91
C ARG A 630 1.82 5.05 43.33
N PRO A 631 1.81 3.72 43.54
CA PRO A 631 1.73 3.15 44.88
C PRO A 631 2.86 3.62 45.81
N ASP A 632 4.06 3.88 45.26
CA ASP A 632 5.22 4.40 45.99
C ASP A 632 4.96 5.80 46.59
N PHE A 633 4.16 6.63 45.91
CA PHE A 633 3.86 8.02 46.27
C PHE A 633 2.59 8.14 47.12
N MET A 634 1.65 7.21 47.00
CA MET A 634 0.39 7.19 47.77
C MET A 634 0.56 6.69 49.22
N GLY A 635 1.77 6.32 49.64
CA GLY A 635 2.04 5.88 51.02
C GLY A 635 1.40 4.52 51.38
N HIS A 636 0.90 3.77 50.39
CA HIS A 636 0.25 2.46 50.58
C HIS A 636 1.20 1.34 50.98
N SER A 637 2.49 1.61 51.12
CA SER A 637 3.50 0.59 51.31
C SER A 637 4.19 0.74 52.67
N SER A 638 3.82 -0.16 53.58
CA SER A 638 4.64 -0.57 54.73
C SER A 638 5.94 -1.26 54.29
N THR A 639 6.15 -1.46 52.98
CA THR A 639 7.24 -2.19 52.34
C THR A 639 8.28 -1.32 51.61
N VAL A 640 8.09 0.00 51.50
CA VAL A 640 9.07 0.89 50.83
C VAL A 640 10.33 0.99 51.68
N SER A 641 11.49 0.73 51.06
CA SER A 641 12.78 0.86 51.71
C SER A 641 13.03 2.29 52.19
N LYS A 642 13.87 2.49 53.21
CA LYS A 642 14.24 3.85 53.66
C LYS A 642 14.85 4.70 52.54
N HIS A 643 15.57 4.06 51.62
CA HIS A 643 16.17 4.71 50.47
C HIS A 643 15.10 5.21 49.48
N ASP A 644 14.15 4.35 49.12
CA ASP A 644 13.10 4.69 48.16
C ASP A 644 12.15 5.77 48.71
N ARG A 645 11.89 5.80 50.03
CA ARG A 645 11.15 6.91 50.66
C ARG A 645 11.86 8.25 50.51
N ALA A 646 13.17 8.28 50.73
CA ALA A 646 13.94 9.51 50.56
C ALA A 646 13.94 9.98 49.09
N VAL A 647 13.97 9.05 48.13
CA VAL A 647 13.83 9.35 46.70
C VAL A 647 12.47 9.97 46.40
N VAL A 648 11.38 9.34 46.89
CA VAL A 648 10.01 9.83 46.71
C VAL A 648 9.80 11.20 47.33
N GLU A 649 10.28 11.43 48.56
CA GLU A 649 10.21 12.73 49.25
C GLU A 649 10.95 13.82 48.47
N ASN A 650 12.15 13.51 47.95
CA ASN A 650 12.94 14.45 47.18
C ASN A 650 12.22 14.84 45.87
N ILE A 651 11.78 13.85 45.07
CA ILE A 651 11.02 14.11 43.84
C ILE A 651 9.73 14.88 44.16
N SER A 652 8.98 14.48 45.18
CA SER A 652 7.74 15.16 45.58
C SER A 652 7.99 16.62 45.95
N SER A 653 9.07 16.90 46.69
CA SER A 653 9.43 18.27 47.06
C SER A 653 9.77 19.14 45.86
N MET A 654 10.35 18.58 44.80
CA MET A 654 10.66 19.33 43.56
C MET A 654 9.40 19.76 42.82
N PHE A 655 8.34 18.94 42.82
CA PHE A 655 7.06 19.29 42.18
C PHE A 655 6.17 20.17 43.05
N LEU A 656 6.22 20.02 44.37
CA LEU A 656 5.39 20.78 45.32
C LEU A 656 5.97 22.15 45.69
N ASN A 657 7.30 22.33 45.63
CA ASN A 657 7.96 23.60 45.94
C ASN A 657 8.27 24.45 44.69
N ALA A 658 7.91 23.99 43.50
CA ALA A 658 8.08 24.72 42.25
C ALA A 658 6.86 25.64 42.01
N GLU A 659 6.71 26.67 42.85
CA GLU A 659 5.90 27.86 42.54
C GLU A 659 6.74 28.94 41.86
#